data_AF-A0A9N8D938-F1
#
_entry.id   AF-A0A9N8D938-F1
#
_cell.length_a   1.000
_cell.length_b   1.000
_cell.length_c   1.000
_cell.angle_alpha   90.00
_cell.angle_beta   90.00
_cell.angle_gamma   90.00
#
_symmetry.space_group_name_H-M   'P 1'
#
loop_
_entity.id
_entity.type
_entity.pdbx_description
1 polymer ?
#
loop_
_entity_poly.entity_id
_entity_poly.type
_entity_poly.pdbx_seq_one_letter_code
_entity_poly.pdbx_strand_id
1 'polypeptide(L)'
;MPFWDKDKRQGSDLSSGSGTDIGQRLSTSGLTLESALDWTSLLLSMKQDNEQDMSPEEIEAALKVYKELHRILRLTTRTQDTFARPLLAEDSNIAPTSFHEQFVALQDEIKEARPLTKQNLAELNDLFILDNSLRETTVGSVRGHTLEEKHQIVDAIADTGLEEIILGAYGSKISVDSQIAGRWKALGKSFDNAWGFSEAFDLEGFDEEPLWKSADDFIKGKREGTELPEYWVPTQAVKTTYTEEDLALFKRAYSYFPQGHVFSGRKPKNILKESESPKGRIPMGLLMMAGYGICNAIIEVDTAVETFDYETHNLVERCQQLMEWCKQHFPRRQNVDPDEDDTARVFINCRDFVNYQRSDSGLEMCLNMVDQLCRLPSTQRPFGFLMEDPTGWLWPDEVGRLTRLIKATMHRAGHPDGKFLVHLHMYFALAEACVLSSMCNGADGVWAALCKTGAQVGHACSTITAVNLYRAGVENVAKKYNLSKMCEGARLITKITTKEACPEYEEVYGKHAFDTAFFMYNVPSCRYAIAELMIEMKVDERYIRLNEISLVSAIERAMVYHFGKPKEAGWDPKHCQQMWNAIVNHLVTGLSRDYNSPLGLGTLYGLVSGENLSRSMIQTMLKTTKISDTHPTVIDIMFPCINLELQPRLPSLPFKVLVKDFDKNPANHFAPQFLRNTIIKNEIMIRQKSQNTLDPLETFEENLLSLKLFIEEAESLHVLPLADDFACRMPFNNFFGEGDSWVQELRMERPKKVSKTMLRVGSAVLSRDGNHALYRTILSGFKRLHHNVGLRGDLLQLREDFDMEYLINACERTDGAKAQVDALDTWMQDFDAKDSAFFAGSSMFEEDADDELEAVDDAELLFGTGGEVDAMQEENITKKSKGGFTKKVKRMLSKEIEKLSPKTTPHSSPKLSPKPVKKMPTSNGSGSGAVPKGLRLADAVNEVEC
;
A
#
# COMPACT_ATOMS: atom_id res chain seq x y z
N MET A 1 -20.57 -50.24 -32.99
CA MET A 1 -22.03 -49.97 -33.03
C MET A 1 -22.49 -50.09 -34.48
N PRO A 2 -23.66 -50.70 -34.77
CA PRO A 2 -23.96 -51.30 -36.07
C PRO A 2 -24.83 -50.42 -36.98
N PHE A 3 -24.88 -50.84 -38.25
CA PHE A 3 -25.67 -50.38 -39.40
C PHE A 3 -25.10 -49.18 -40.16
N TRP A 4 -24.63 -49.45 -41.39
CA TRP A 4 -25.00 -48.63 -42.55
C TRP A 4 -25.13 -49.56 -43.78
N ASP A 5 -26.33 -49.53 -44.33
CA ASP A 5 -26.85 -50.37 -45.39
C ASP A 5 -26.35 -49.85 -46.75
N LYS A 6 -25.60 -50.67 -47.47
CA LYS A 6 -25.17 -50.40 -48.85
C LYS A 6 -26.28 -50.85 -49.78
N ASP A 7 -27.24 -49.98 -50.05
CA ASP A 7 -27.96 -49.94 -51.34
C ASP A 7 -29.04 -48.85 -51.32
N LYS A 8 -28.74 -47.68 -51.92
CA LYS A 8 -29.63 -46.94 -52.84
C LYS A 8 -29.09 -45.58 -53.27
N ARG A 9 -29.08 -45.43 -54.60
CA ARG A 9 -29.27 -44.22 -55.43
C ARG A 9 -28.03 -43.50 -55.97
N GLN A 10 -27.78 -43.86 -57.22
CA GLN A 10 -27.39 -43.01 -58.34
C GLN A 10 -27.98 -41.58 -58.29
N GLY A 11 -27.15 -40.61 -58.69
CA GLY A 11 -27.55 -39.43 -59.44
C GLY A 11 -27.78 -38.15 -58.63
N SER A 12 -26.80 -37.25 -58.62
CA SER A 12 -26.91 -35.84 -59.05
C SER A 12 -25.69 -35.03 -58.61
N ASP A 13 -25.28 -34.10 -59.47
CA ASP A 13 -24.22 -33.12 -59.25
C ASP A 13 -24.25 -32.49 -57.85
N LEU A 14 -23.13 -32.57 -57.15
CA LEU A 14 -22.78 -31.68 -56.04
C LEU A 14 -21.65 -30.77 -56.52
N SER A 15 -22.03 -29.72 -57.24
CA SER A 15 -21.26 -28.49 -57.28
C SER A 15 -22.12 -27.37 -56.68
N SER A 16 -21.47 -26.54 -55.87
CA SER A 16 -22.00 -25.42 -55.07
C SER A 16 -22.54 -25.76 -53.68
N GLY A 17 -21.92 -25.16 -52.65
CA GLY A 17 -22.52 -25.00 -51.33
C GLY A 17 -21.63 -25.27 -50.12
N SER A 18 -20.76 -24.30 -49.80
CA SER A 18 -20.37 -23.90 -48.43
C SER A 18 -20.27 -24.99 -47.34
N GLY A 19 -19.08 -25.54 -47.20
CA GLY A 19 -18.51 -26.11 -45.99
C GLY A 19 -17.00 -26.08 -46.14
N THR A 20 -16.24 -25.66 -45.14
CA THR A 20 -14.77 -25.64 -45.17
C THR A 20 -14.25 -27.04 -45.48
N ASP A 21 -13.92 -27.28 -46.75
CA ASP A 21 -13.63 -28.61 -47.26
C ASP A 21 -12.20 -29.01 -46.88
N ILE A 22 -12.12 -29.91 -45.90
CA ILE A 22 -10.90 -30.64 -45.53
C ILE A 22 -10.24 -31.24 -46.78
N GLY A 23 -11.02 -31.61 -47.80
CA GLY A 23 -10.52 -32.07 -49.10
C GLY A 23 -9.64 -31.05 -49.83
N GLN A 24 -9.96 -29.76 -49.77
CA GLN A 24 -9.16 -28.73 -50.45
C GLN A 24 -7.81 -28.51 -49.75
N ARG A 25 -7.76 -28.57 -48.41
CA ARG A 25 -6.51 -28.46 -47.64
C ARG A 25 -5.63 -29.71 -47.74
N LEU A 26 -6.23 -30.90 -47.81
CA LEU A 26 -5.47 -32.13 -48.05
C LEU A 26 -4.82 -32.13 -49.45
N SER A 27 -5.52 -31.57 -50.45
CA SER A 27 -5.02 -31.49 -51.83
C SER A 27 -3.71 -30.68 -51.96
N THR A 28 -3.55 -29.59 -51.20
CA THR A 28 -2.30 -28.79 -51.17
C THR A 28 -1.10 -29.55 -50.59
N SER A 29 -1.33 -30.58 -49.78
CA SER A 29 -0.30 -31.49 -49.26
C SER A 29 -0.09 -32.74 -50.13
N GLY A 30 -0.76 -32.83 -51.29
CA GLY A 30 -0.70 -33.98 -52.19
C GLY A 30 -1.45 -35.22 -51.67
N LEU A 31 -2.31 -35.06 -50.67
CA LEU A 31 -3.11 -36.12 -50.07
C LEU A 31 -4.58 -35.94 -50.48
N THR A 32 -5.29 -37.03 -50.73
CA THR A 32 -6.75 -37.01 -50.89
C THR A 32 -7.41 -37.30 -49.54
N LEU A 33 -8.64 -36.82 -49.33
CA LEU A 33 -9.42 -37.17 -48.12
C LEU A 33 -9.57 -38.69 -47.97
N GLU A 34 -9.75 -39.38 -49.10
CA GLU A 34 -9.86 -40.82 -49.18
C GLU A 34 -8.58 -41.52 -48.72
N SER A 35 -7.40 -41.09 -49.21
CA SER A 35 -6.12 -41.63 -48.74
C SER A 35 -5.86 -41.32 -47.27
N ALA A 36 -6.23 -40.14 -46.78
CA ALA A 36 -6.10 -39.80 -45.36
C ALA A 36 -6.99 -40.70 -44.46
N LEU A 37 -8.21 -41.01 -44.89
CA LEU A 37 -9.14 -41.89 -44.18
C LEU A 37 -8.72 -43.36 -44.24
N ASP A 38 -8.19 -43.80 -45.39
CA ASP A 38 -7.66 -45.16 -45.56
C ASP A 38 -6.44 -45.39 -44.66
N TRP A 39 -5.48 -44.46 -44.63
CA TRP A 39 -4.31 -44.55 -43.75
C TRP A 39 -4.66 -44.43 -42.26
N THR A 40 -5.66 -43.62 -41.90
CA THR A 40 -6.15 -43.51 -40.52
C THR A 40 -6.89 -44.78 -40.08
N SER A 41 -7.71 -45.35 -40.96
CA SER A 41 -8.40 -46.62 -40.72
C SER A 41 -7.40 -47.77 -40.59
N LEU A 42 -6.35 -47.78 -41.42
CA LEU A 42 -5.24 -48.73 -41.31
C LEU A 42 -4.57 -48.61 -39.93
N LEU A 43 -4.11 -47.41 -39.55
CA LEU A 43 -3.50 -47.14 -38.23
C LEU A 43 -4.39 -47.53 -37.03
N LEU A 44 -5.71 -47.33 -37.13
CA LEU A 44 -6.65 -47.67 -36.06
C LEU A 44 -6.95 -49.18 -36.01
N SER A 45 -7.00 -49.86 -37.16
CA SER A 45 -7.16 -51.32 -37.24
C SER A 45 -5.94 -52.09 -36.71
N MET A 46 -4.75 -51.50 -36.77
CA MET A 46 -3.50 -52.09 -36.25
C MET A 46 -3.46 -52.25 -34.73
N LYS A 47 -4.33 -51.56 -33.98
CA LYS A 47 -4.39 -51.71 -32.52
C LYS A 47 -5.17 -52.96 -32.08
N GLN A 48 -5.86 -53.63 -33.00
CA GLN A 48 -6.76 -54.74 -32.67
C GLN A 48 -6.22 -56.12 -33.03
N ASP A 49 -5.35 -56.26 -34.03
CA ASP A 49 -4.80 -57.56 -34.42
C ASP A 49 -3.27 -57.51 -34.51
N ASN A 50 -2.61 -58.34 -33.70
CA ASN A 50 -1.15 -58.48 -33.66
C ASN A 50 -0.60 -58.84 -35.06
N GLU A 51 0.31 -57.99 -35.54
CA GLU A 51 1.36 -58.23 -36.55
C GLU A 51 0.93 -58.52 -38.00
N GLN A 52 1.06 -57.48 -38.85
CA GLN A 52 1.79 -57.60 -40.11
C GLN A 52 2.76 -56.43 -40.26
N ASP A 53 3.99 -56.74 -40.69
CA ASP A 53 5.11 -55.82 -40.87
C ASP A 53 4.81 -54.78 -41.96
N MET A 54 4.46 -53.57 -41.55
CA MET A 54 4.56 -52.42 -42.45
C MET A 54 6.03 -52.21 -42.80
N SER A 55 6.30 -51.96 -44.09
CA SER A 55 7.64 -51.54 -44.47
C SER A 55 7.97 -50.18 -43.81
N PRO A 56 9.24 -49.87 -43.52
CA PRO A 56 9.63 -48.57 -42.98
C PRO A 56 9.07 -47.38 -43.78
N GLU A 57 8.95 -47.52 -45.10
CA GLU A 57 8.37 -46.52 -45.99
C GLU A 57 6.86 -46.32 -45.76
N GLU A 58 6.12 -47.39 -45.49
CA GLU A 58 4.69 -47.31 -45.17
C GLU A 58 4.47 -46.67 -43.79
N ILE A 59 5.33 -46.97 -42.81
CA ILE A 59 5.29 -46.33 -41.49
C ILE A 59 5.57 -44.83 -41.61
N GLU A 60 6.55 -44.44 -42.44
CA GLU A 60 6.88 -43.05 -42.68
C GLU A 60 5.75 -42.31 -43.40
N ALA A 61 5.11 -42.94 -44.39
CA ALA A 61 3.94 -42.40 -45.07
C ALA A 61 2.75 -42.21 -44.12
N ALA A 62 2.43 -43.22 -43.31
CA ALA A 62 1.35 -43.16 -42.32
C ALA A 62 1.61 -42.09 -41.24
N LEU A 63 2.85 -41.97 -40.76
CA LEU A 63 3.24 -40.91 -39.82
C LEU A 63 3.17 -39.52 -40.45
N LYS A 64 3.48 -39.38 -41.74
CA LYS A 64 3.35 -38.10 -42.46
C LYS A 64 1.89 -37.70 -42.59
N VAL A 65 1.01 -38.65 -42.95
CA VAL A 65 -0.45 -38.44 -42.99
C VAL A 65 -1.00 -38.13 -41.59
N TYR A 66 -0.58 -38.87 -40.56
CA TYR A 66 -0.99 -38.61 -39.18
C TYR A 66 -0.51 -37.24 -38.69
N LYS A 67 0.74 -36.86 -38.96
CA LYS A 67 1.26 -35.52 -38.59
C LYS A 67 0.55 -34.42 -39.34
N GLU A 68 0.20 -34.63 -40.61
CA GLU A 68 -0.51 -33.65 -41.42
C GLU A 68 -1.99 -33.55 -41.04
N LEU A 69 -2.65 -34.68 -40.76
CA LEU A 69 -3.98 -34.71 -40.16
C LEU A 69 -3.97 -34.09 -38.77
N HIS A 70 -2.96 -34.34 -37.95
CA HIS A 70 -2.82 -33.72 -36.63
C HIS A 70 -2.43 -32.24 -36.74
N ARG A 71 -1.76 -31.81 -37.81
CA ARG A 71 -1.49 -30.39 -38.12
C ARG A 71 -2.76 -29.71 -38.61
N ILE A 72 -3.53 -30.35 -39.49
CA ILE A 72 -4.80 -29.87 -40.01
C ILE A 72 -5.82 -29.85 -38.89
N LEU A 73 -5.96 -30.93 -38.12
CA LEU A 73 -6.78 -31.02 -36.92
C LEU A 73 -6.31 -30.02 -35.89
N ARG A 74 -5.02 -29.88 -35.58
CA ARG A 74 -4.56 -28.76 -34.72
C ARG A 74 -4.87 -27.42 -35.34
N LEU A 75 -4.90 -27.25 -36.65
CA LEU A 75 -5.31 -25.98 -37.26
C LEU A 75 -6.82 -25.80 -37.21
N THR A 76 -7.64 -26.84 -37.38
CA THR A 76 -9.10 -26.79 -37.31
C THR A 76 -9.63 -26.85 -35.88
N THR A 77 -8.88 -27.38 -34.92
CA THR A 77 -9.16 -27.45 -33.49
C THR A 77 -8.44 -26.34 -32.71
N ARG A 78 -7.35 -25.74 -33.22
CA ARG A 78 -6.91 -24.38 -32.81
C ARG A 78 -7.77 -23.29 -33.41
N THR A 79 -8.47 -23.57 -34.52
CA THR A 79 -9.62 -22.77 -34.98
C THR A 79 -10.96 -23.41 -34.58
N GLN A 80 -10.99 -24.26 -33.55
CA GLN A 80 -12.25 -24.54 -32.83
C GLN A 80 -12.57 -23.44 -31.82
N ASP A 81 -11.83 -22.33 -31.89
CA ASP A 81 -12.45 -21.04 -31.66
C ASP A 81 -13.50 -20.81 -32.76
N THR A 82 -14.69 -21.35 -32.51
CA THR A 82 -15.91 -21.09 -33.28
C THR A 82 -16.35 -19.61 -33.17
N PHE A 83 -15.65 -18.86 -32.31
CA PHE A 83 -15.89 -17.49 -31.88
C PHE A 83 -15.42 -16.39 -32.86
N ALA A 84 -14.82 -16.72 -34.02
CA ALA A 84 -14.50 -15.74 -35.06
C ALA A 84 -14.99 -16.16 -36.44
N ARG A 85 -16.31 -16.15 -36.66
CA ARG A 85 -16.85 -16.10 -38.03
C ARG A 85 -16.63 -14.70 -38.61
N PRO A 86 -16.07 -14.57 -39.83
CA PRO A 86 -16.12 -13.32 -40.56
C PRO A 86 -17.60 -12.98 -40.84
N LEU A 87 -18.05 -11.81 -40.40
CA LEU A 87 -19.30 -11.21 -40.86
C LEU A 87 -19.17 -10.97 -42.37
N LEU A 88 -19.72 -11.90 -43.15
CA LEU A 88 -19.84 -11.76 -44.59
C LEU A 88 -20.95 -10.74 -44.87
N ALA A 89 -20.56 -9.50 -45.13
CA ALA A 89 -21.41 -8.52 -45.78
C ALA A 89 -21.52 -8.87 -47.27
N GLU A 90 -22.74 -9.13 -47.71
CA GLU A 90 -23.12 -9.20 -49.12
C GLU A 90 -23.01 -7.80 -49.75
N ASP A 91 -21.82 -7.38 -50.14
CA ASP A 91 -21.67 -6.40 -51.21
C ASP A 91 -20.29 -6.53 -51.87
N SER A 92 -20.30 -7.07 -53.08
CA SER A 92 -19.13 -7.41 -53.88
C SER A 92 -18.62 -6.19 -54.64
N ASN A 93 -17.40 -5.73 -54.32
CA ASN A 93 -16.40 -5.23 -55.28
C ASN A 93 -15.10 -4.67 -54.67
N ILE A 94 -14.87 -4.77 -53.35
CA ILE A 94 -13.55 -4.58 -52.76
C ILE A 94 -13.09 -5.96 -52.32
N ALA A 95 -12.02 -6.52 -52.88
CA ALA A 95 -11.41 -7.73 -52.34
C ALA A 95 -10.78 -7.38 -50.99
N PRO A 96 -11.39 -7.72 -49.84
CA PRO A 96 -10.78 -7.42 -48.57
C PRO A 96 -9.82 -8.57 -48.32
N THR A 97 -8.53 -8.27 -48.15
CA THR A 97 -7.76 -9.11 -47.25
C THR A 97 -8.53 -9.15 -45.93
N SER A 98 -8.90 -10.34 -45.46
CA SER A 98 -9.71 -10.47 -44.24
C SER A 98 -9.03 -9.70 -43.10
N PHE A 99 -9.78 -9.14 -42.14
CA PHE A 99 -9.17 -8.39 -41.02
C PHE A 99 -8.00 -9.16 -40.39
N HIS A 100 -8.14 -10.48 -40.29
CA HIS A 100 -7.09 -11.42 -39.87
C HIS A 100 -5.77 -11.26 -40.63
N GLU A 101 -5.80 -11.21 -41.96
CA GLU A 101 -4.57 -11.01 -42.77
C GLU A 101 -3.93 -9.65 -42.50
N GLN A 102 -4.75 -8.61 -42.32
CA GLN A 102 -4.27 -7.27 -41.98
C GLN A 102 -3.71 -7.21 -40.55
N PHE A 103 -4.28 -8.01 -39.64
CA PHE A 103 -3.82 -8.18 -38.26
C PHE A 103 -2.47 -8.88 -38.20
N VAL A 104 -2.33 -10.02 -38.90
CA VAL A 104 -1.06 -10.75 -39.01
C VAL A 104 0.02 -9.85 -39.61
N ALA A 105 -0.29 -9.15 -40.71
CA ALA A 105 0.64 -8.21 -41.34
C ALA A 105 1.07 -7.08 -40.38
N LEU A 106 0.14 -6.54 -39.59
CA LEU A 106 0.43 -5.47 -38.63
C LEU A 106 1.31 -5.97 -37.48
N GLN A 107 1.07 -7.18 -36.97
CA GLN A 107 1.95 -7.79 -35.97
C GLN A 107 3.36 -8.06 -36.51
N ASP A 108 3.46 -8.50 -37.78
CA ASP A 108 4.74 -8.70 -38.44
C ASP A 108 5.49 -7.39 -38.67
N GLU A 109 4.78 -6.28 -38.91
CA GLU A 109 5.36 -4.95 -38.99
C GLU A 109 5.81 -4.43 -37.61
N ILE A 110 4.98 -4.63 -36.58
CA ILE A 110 5.20 -4.12 -35.21
C ILE A 110 5.61 -5.27 -34.30
N LYS A 111 6.85 -5.73 -34.49
CA LYS A 111 7.47 -6.74 -33.63
C LYS A 111 7.89 -6.17 -32.28
N GLU A 112 8.34 -4.91 -32.28
CA GLU A 112 8.97 -4.28 -31.13
C GLU A 112 8.40 -2.88 -30.86
N ALA A 113 8.43 -2.50 -29.58
CA ALA A 113 8.17 -1.13 -29.15
C ALA A 113 9.26 -0.17 -29.65
N ARG A 114 8.90 1.09 -29.85
CA ARG A 114 9.87 2.18 -29.90
C ARG A 114 10.55 2.30 -28.53
N PRO A 115 11.88 2.54 -28.49
CA PRO A 115 12.60 2.62 -27.24
C PRO A 115 12.15 3.82 -26.41
N LEU A 116 12.14 3.67 -25.09
CA LEU A 116 11.90 4.78 -24.16
C LEU A 116 13.07 5.78 -24.21
N THR A 117 12.87 6.90 -24.90
CA THR A 117 13.89 7.96 -25.07
C THR A 117 13.25 9.34 -24.95
N LYS A 118 14.06 10.35 -24.56
CA LYS A 118 13.59 11.75 -24.52
C LYS A 118 13.11 12.23 -25.90
N GLN A 119 13.77 11.79 -26.97
CA GLN A 119 13.38 12.17 -28.34
C GLN A 119 11.97 11.67 -28.68
N ASN A 120 11.66 10.42 -28.36
CA ASN A 120 10.34 9.84 -28.62
C ASN A 120 9.27 10.48 -27.72
N LEU A 121 9.59 10.81 -26.45
CA LEU A 121 8.67 11.54 -25.57
C LEU A 121 8.40 12.97 -26.05
N ALA A 122 9.39 13.63 -26.65
CA ALA A 122 9.24 14.98 -27.18
C ALA A 122 8.28 15.06 -28.39
N GLU A 123 7.91 13.93 -29.00
CA GLU A 123 6.85 13.88 -30.01
C GLU A 123 5.45 14.04 -29.40
N LEU A 124 5.30 13.89 -28.08
CA LEU A 124 4.04 14.14 -27.38
C LEU A 124 3.74 15.64 -27.35
N ASN A 125 2.89 16.08 -28.27
CA ASN A 125 2.55 17.50 -28.40
C ASN A 125 1.60 18.00 -27.28
N ASP A 126 0.69 17.15 -26.80
CA ASP A 126 -0.25 17.50 -25.74
C ASP A 126 -0.51 16.28 -24.86
N LEU A 127 -0.32 16.44 -23.55
CA LEU A 127 -0.58 15.39 -22.57
C LEU A 127 -2.05 15.45 -22.16
N PHE A 128 -2.78 14.37 -22.40
CA PHE A 128 -4.13 14.17 -21.87
C PHE A 128 -4.08 13.41 -20.53
N ILE A 129 -4.54 14.02 -19.44
CA ILE A 129 -4.68 13.32 -18.15
C ILE A 129 -6.17 13.16 -17.88
N LEU A 130 -6.63 11.92 -17.86
CA LEU A 130 -7.97 11.57 -17.38
C LEU A 130 -7.85 11.23 -15.89
N ASP A 131 -8.18 12.19 -15.04
CA ASP A 131 -7.98 12.05 -13.60
C ASP A 131 -8.98 11.08 -12.98
N ASN A 132 -8.44 10.09 -12.27
CA ASN A 132 -9.20 9.03 -11.60
C ASN A 132 -9.16 9.16 -10.07
N SER A 133 -8.79 10.32 -9.53
CA SER A 133 -8.51 10.47 -8.10
C SER A 133 -9.72 10.23 -7.21
N LEU A 134 -10.94 10.46 -7.70
CA LEU A 134 -12.16 10.24 -6.93
C LEU A 134 -12.62 8.77 -6.89
N ARG A 135 -12.27 7.97 -7.90
CA ARG A 135 -12.67 6.55 -8.01
C ARG A 135 -11.55 5.62 -7.57
N GLU A 136 -10.36 5.77 -8.16
CA GLU A 136 -9.26 4.80 -8.01
C GLU A 136 -8.77 4.65 -6.57
N THR A 137 -8.62 5.79 -5.91
CA THR A 137 -8.18 5.86 -4.52
C THR A 137 -9.19 5.22 -3.58
N THR A 138 -10.49 5.26 -3.93
CA THR A 138 -11.54 4.60 -3.16
C THR A 138 -11.48 3.09 -3.34
N VAL A 139 -11.26 2.60 -4.58
CA VAL A 139 -11.22 1.16 -4.90
C VAL A 139 -10.08 0.46 -4.15
N GLY A 140 -8.92 1.10 -4.03
CA GLY A 140 -7.78 0.53 -3.31
C GLY A 140 -7.69 0.83 -1.83
N SER A 141 -8.55 1.70 -1.31
CA SER A 141 -8.55 2.01 0.11
C SER A 141 -9.03 0.80 0.93
N VAL A 142 -8.31 0.48 2.01
CA VAL A 142 -8.80 -0.49 3.02
C VAL A 142 -10.08 0.04 3.70
N ARG A 143 -10.29 1.36 3.65
CA ARG A 143 -11.45 2.06 4.22
C ARG A 143 -12.03 2.97 3.15
N GLY A 144 -13.27 2.69 2.74
CA GLY A 144 -13.98 3.54 1.79
C GLY A 144 -14.01 5.00 2.22
N HIS A 145 -14.01 5.90 1.23
CA HIS A 145 -14.01 7.34 1.47
C HIS A 145 -15.39 7.84 1.86
N THR A 146 -15.44 8.71 2.87
CA THR A 146 -16.64 9.50 3.19
C THR A 146 -16.92 10.55 2.10
N LEU A 147 -18.11 11.13 2.11
CA LEU A 147 -18.46 12.20 1.18
C LEU A 147 -17.58 13.44 1.40
N GLU A 148 -17.31 13.77 2.66
CA GLU A 148 -16.44 14.88 3.06
C GLU A 148 -15.01 14.69 2.57
N GLU A 149 -14.49 13.48 2.65
CA GLU A 149 -13.16 13.13 2.11
C GLU A 149 -13.11 13.28 0.60
N LYS A 150 -14.15 12.82 -0.12
CA LYS A 150 -14.23 13.06 -1.57
C LYS A 150 -14.32 14.54 -1.91
N HIS A 151 -14.99 15.36 -1.09
CA HIS A 151 -14.98 16.81 -1.27
C HIS A 151 -13.57 17.39 -1.12
N GLN A 152 -12.80 16.93 -0.13
CA GLN A 152 -11.39 17.35 0.03
C GLN A 152 -10.55 16.94 -1.19
N ILE A 153 -10.79 15.77 -1.78
CA ILE A 153 -10.14 15.33 -3.02
C ILE A 153 -10.51 16.26 -4.19
N VAL A 154 -11.79 16.62 -4.35
CA VAL A 154 -12.24 17.59 -5.38
C VAL A 154 -11.53 18.93 -5.21
N ASP A 155 -11.47 19.45 -3.98
CA ASP A 155 -10.82 20.72 -3.68
C ASP A 155 -9.31 20.65 -3.98
N ALA A 156 -8.66 19.52 -3.73
CA ALA A 156 -7.24 19.30 -4.05
C ALA A 156 -6.95 19.28 -5.56
N ILE A 157 -7.86 18.73 -6.36
CA ILE A 157 -7.75 18.67 -7.82
C ILE A 157 -7.95 20.05 -8.45
N ALA A 158 -8.82 20.90 -7.86
CA ALA A 158 -9.28 22.14 -8.48
C ALA A 158 -8.17 23.12 -8.90
N ASP A 159 -7.04 23.14 -8.18
CA ASP A 159 -5.91 24.05 -8.41
C ASP A 159 -4.77 23.43 -9.23
N THR A 160 -4.91 22.18 -9.66
CA THR A 160 -3.87 21.45 -10.39
C THR A 160 -3.83 21.77 -11.89
N GLY A 161 -4.89 22.36 -12.43
CA GLY A 161 -5.08 22.50 -13.88
C GLY A 161 -5.60 21.24 -14.57
N LEU A 162 -5.93 20.18 -13.83
CA LEU A 162 -6.62 19.02 -14.37
C LEU A 162 -8.07 19.39 -14.71
N GLU A 163 -8.48 19.10 -15.94
CA GLU A 163 -9.81 19.45 -16.45
C GLU A 163 -10.69 18.22 -16.67
N GLU A 164 -10.10 17.09 -17.07
CA GLU A 164 -10.82 15.86 -17.43
C GLU A 164 -10.91 14.94 -16.21
N ILE A 165 -12.02 15.01 -15.48
CA ILE A 165 -12.16 14.39 -14.15
C ILE A 165 -13.22 13.29 -14.16
N ILE A 166 -12.86 12.09 -13.70
CA ILE A 166 -13.79 10.99 -13.44
C ILE A 166 -14.44 11.21 -12.08
N LEU A 167 -15.74 11.45 -12.07
CA LEU A 167 -16.49 11.71 -10.83
C LEU A 167 -16.80 10.44 -10.03
N GLY A 168 -16.74 9.27 -10.67
CA GLY A 168 -16.99 7.99 -10.02
C GLY A 168 -17.35 6.87 -10.98
N ALA A 169 -17.64 5.71 -10.40
CA ALA A 169 -18.21 4.57 -11.09
C ALA A 169 -19.69 4.41 -10.72
N TYR A 170 -20.53 4.25 -11.74
CA TYR A 170 -21.98 4.15 -11.60
C TYR A 170 -22.42 2.76 -12.07
N GLY A 171 -23.36 2.15 -11.35
CA GLY A 171 -23.78 0.79 -11.68
C GLY A 171 -24.98 0.34 -10.86
N SER A 172 -25.03 -0.95 -10.53
CA SER A 172 -26.14 -1.59 -9.82
C SER A 172 -26.21 -1.26 -8.31
N LYS A 173 -25.40 -0.31 -7.81
CA LYS A 173 -25.39 0.11 -6.41
C LYS A 173 -25.27 1.63 -6.31
N ILE A 174 -25.97 2.22 -5.34
CA ILE A 174 -25.78 3.63 -4.96
C ILE A 174 -24.59 3.71 -4.01
N SER A 175 -23.56 4.42 -4.43
CA SER A 175 -22.32 4.66 -3.68
C SER A 175 -22.22 6.13 -3.27
N VAL A 176 -21.14 6.51 -2.58
CA VAL A 176 -20.83 7.91 -2.27
C VAL A 176 -20.68 8.73 -3.55
N ASP A 177 -20.21 8.13 -4.64
CA ASP A 177 -20.01 8.76 -5.97
C ASP A 177 -21.30 9.38 -6.51
N SER A 178 -22.44 8.74 -6.23
CA SER A 178 -23.77 9.22 -6.62
C SER A 178 -24.10 10.63 -6.09
N GLN A 179 -23.41 11.10 -5.05
CA GLN A 179 -23.63 12.41 -4.45
C GLN A 179 -22.60 13.46 -4.93
N ILE A 180 -21.52 13.04 -5.59
CA ILE A 180 -20.43 13.92 -6.03
C ILE A 180 -20.89 14.88 -7.13
N ALA A 181 -21.74 14.42 -8.06
CA ALA A 181 -22.27 15.30 -9.10
C ALA A 181 -23.01 16.52 -8.51
N GLY A 182 -23.76 16.34 -7.41
CA GLY A 182 -24.42 17.44 -6.70
C GLY A 182 -23.43 18.48 -6.18
N ARG A 183 -22.33 18.02 -5.57
CA ARG A 183 -21.25 18.92 -5.11
C ARG A 183 -20.52 19.58 -6.29
N TRP A 184 -20.21 18.84 -7.34
CA TRP A 184 -19.54 19.34 -8.54
C TRP A 184 -20.28 20.55 -9.11
N LYS A 185 -21.60 20.42 -9.23
CA LYS A 185 -22.50 21.52 -9.63
C LYS A 185 -22.49 22.67 -8.61
N ALA A 186 -22.52 22.38 -7.31
CA ALA A 186 -22.50 23.40 -6.26
C ALA A 186 -21.20 24.23 -6.22
N LEU A 187 -20.08 23.65 -6.70
CA LEU A 187 -18.81 24.36 -6.91
C LEU A 187 -18.82 25.24 -8.17
N GLY A 188 -19.92 25.28 -8.93
CA GLY A 188 -20.00 25.99 -10.20
C GLY A 188 -19.13 25.38 -11.30
N LYS A 189 -18.69 24.12 -11.14
CA LYS A 189 -17.91 23.41 -12.16
C LYS A 189 -18.86 22.89 -13.25
N SER A 190 -18.40 22.96 -14.49
CA SER A 190 -19.12 22.39 -15.64
C SER A 190 -18.98 20.87 -15.69
N PHE A 191 -19.96 20.18 -16.28
CA PHE A 191 -19.88 18.75 -16.58
C PHE A 191 -19.25 18.46 -17.96
N ASP A 192 -18.87 19.47 -18.73
CA ASP A 192 -18.31 19.30 -20.10
C ASP A 192 -17.08 18.40 -20.14
N ASN A 193 -16.28 18.41 -19.07
CA ASN A 193 -15.08 17.60 -18.88
C ASN A 193 -15.20 16.60 -17.72
N ALA A 194 -16.44 16.34 -17.28
CA ALA A 194 -16.71 15.34 -16.26
C ALA A 194 -17.05 13.99 -16.92
N TRP A 195 -16.47 12.93 -16.38
CA TRP A 195 -16.62 11.56 -16.86
C TRP A 195 -17.24 10.67 -15.78
N GLY A 196 -17.92 9.61 -16.21
CA GLY A 196 -18.33 8.53 -15.32
C GLY A 196 -18.11 7.16 -15.95
N PHE A 197 -17.84 6.17 -15.10
CA PHE A 197 -17.68 4.78 -15.50
C PHE A 197 -19.01 4.03 -15.52
N SER A 198 -19.20 3.19 -16.53
CA SER A 198 -20.23 2.17 -16.58
C SER A 198 -19.71 0.94 -17.30
N GLU A 199 -20.15 -0.23 -16.85
CA GLU A 199 -20.02 -1.48 -17.60
C GLU A 199 -20.79 -1.39 -18.92
N ALA A 200 -20.33 -2.11 -19.96
CA ALA A 200 -21.10 -2.31 -21.19
C ALA A 200 -22.30 -3.25 -21.00
N PHE A 201 -22.22 -4.15 -20.03
CA PHE A 201 -23.27 -5.11 -19.72
C PHE A 201 -23.58 -5.10 -18.22
N ASP A 202 -24.86 -5.02 -17.88
CA ASP A 202 -25.29 -5.45 -16.55
C ASP A 202 -25.41 -6.97 -16.59
N LEU A 203 -24.58 -7.66 -15.81
CA LEU A 203 -24.58 -9.11 -15.76
C LEU A 203 -25.48 -9.63 -14.65
N GLU A 204 -26.04 -10.83 -14.84
CA GLU A 204 -26.68 -11.56 -13.76
C GLU A 204 -25.67 -11.90 -12.66
N GLY A 205 -26.08 -11.74 -11.40
CA GLY A 205 -25.20 -11.98 -10.27
C GLY A 205 -24.78 -13.44 -10.26
N PHE A 206 -23.49 -13.67 -10.09
CA PHE A 206 -22.91 -14.99 -9.89
C PHE A 206 -22.34 -15.05 -8.48
N ASP A 207 -22.55 -16.17 -7.80
CA ASP A 207 -21.87 -16.47 -6.54
C ASP A 207 -20.40 -16.78 -6.87
N GLU A 208 -19.57 -15.73 -6.91
CA GLU A 208 -18.12 -15.88 -7.04
C GLU A 208 -17.62 -16.84 -5.96
N GLU A 209 -17.09 -17.99 -6.38
CA GLU A 209 -16.34 -18.82 -5.46
C GLU A 209 -15.10 -18.02 -5.02
N PRO A 210 -14.85 -17.88 -3.70
CA PRO A 210 -13.75 -17.06 -3.25
C PRO A 210 -12.41 -17.53 -3.83
N LEU A 211 -11.67 -16.60 -4.43
CA LEU A 211 -10.42 -16.86 -5.16
C LEU A 211 -9.36 -17.61 -4.32
N TRP A 212 -9.42 -17.52 -2.98
CA TRP A 212 -8.52 -18.28 -2.09
C TRP A 212 -8.83 -19.77 -2.02
N LYS A 213 -10.11 -20.18 -2.13
CA LYS A 213 -10.47 -21.61 -2.18
C LYS A 213 -9.85 -22.26 -3.41
N SER A 214 -9.89 -21.52 -4.51
CA SER A 214 -9.43 -21.98 -5.80
C SER A 214 -7.90 -21.87 -5.95
N ALA A 215 -7.26 -20.94 -5.21
CA ALA A 215 -5.80 -20.81 -5.15
C ALA A 215 -5.10 -22.00 -4.46
N ASP A 216 -5.67 -22.53 -3.37
CA ASP A 216 -5.10 -23.68 -2.68
C ASP A 216 -5.15 -24.94 -3.56
N ASP A 217 -6.28 -25.16 -4.24
CA ASP A 217 -6.42 -26.25 -5.21
C ASP A 217 -5.46 -26.08 -6.39
N PHE A 218 -5.27 -24.85 -6.87
CA PHE A 218 -4.29 -24.55 -7.91
C PHE A 218 -2.84 -24.84 -7.45
N ILE A 219 -2.46 -24.37 -6.27
CA ILE A 219 -1.12 -24.58 -5.71
C ILE A 219 -0.88 -26.06 -5.46
N LYS A 220 -1.88 -26.76 -4.91
CA LYS A 220 -1.85 -28.18 -4.66
C LYS A 220 -1.71 -28.96 -5.97
N GLY A 221 -2.56 -28.69 -6.96
CA GLY A 221 -2.50 -29.38 -8.24
C GLY A 221 -1.17 -29.16 -8.96
N LYS A 222 -0.65 -27.93 -8.96
CA LYS A 222 0.68 -27.63 -9.51
C LYS A 222 1.81 -28.33 -8.77
N ARG A 223 1.72 -28.49 -7.45
CA ARG A 223 2.71 -29.25 -6.64
C ARG A 223 2.63 -30.75 -6.88
N GLU A 224 1.42 -31.26 -7.07
CA GLU A 224 1.13 -32.68 -7.27
C GLU A 224 1.28 -33.10 -8.74
N GLY A 225 1.50 -32.14 -9.65
CA GLY A 225 1.61 -32.38 -11.08
C GLY A 225 0.30 -32.83 -11.73
N THR A 226 -0.83 -32.57 -11.07
CA THR A 226 -2.15 -32.84 -11.65
C THR A 226 -2.51 -31.75 -12.64
N GLU A 227 -3.20 -32.13 -13.72
CA GLU A 227 -3.87 -31.15 -14.56
C GLU A 227 -4.84 -30.39 -13.69
N LEU A 228 -4.72 -29.06 -13.74
CA LEU A 228 -5.63 -28.18 -13.03
C LEU A 228 -7.02 -28.42 -13.59
N PRO A 229 -8.06 -28.52 -12.74
CA PRO A 229 -9.42 -28.51 -13.25
C PRO A 229 -9.57 -27.26 -14.13
N GLU A 230 -10.09 -27.43 -15.35
CA GLU A 230 -10.56 -26.30 -16.15
C GLU A 230 -11.46 -25.48 -15.23
N TYR A 231 -11.06 -24.24 -14.96
CA TYR A 231 -11.84 -23.35 -14.11
C TYR A 231 -13.15 -23.12 -14.81
N TRP A 232 -14.18 -23.84 -14.41
CA TRP A 232 -15.53 -23.60 -14.89
C TRP A 232 -16.04 -22.36 -14.18
N VAL A 233 -15.91 -21.22 -14.84
CA VAL A 233 -16.63 -20.02 -14.46
C VAL A 233 -17.90 -20.01 -15.31
N PRO A 234 -19.10 -19.99 -14.69
CA PRO A 234 -20.35 -20.01 -15.42
C PRO A 234 -20.39 -18.85 -16.43
N THR A 235 -20.89 -19.14 -17.64
CA THR A 235 -21.15 -18.11 -18.65
C THR A 235 -22.04 -17.03 -18.06
N GLN A 236 -21.57 -15.78 -18.11
CA GLN A 236 -22.32 -14.67 -17.55
C GLN A 236 -23.51 -14.35 -18.45
N ALA A 237 -24.72 -14.38 -17.90
CA ALA A 237 -25.92 -14.00 -18.63
C ALA A 237 -26.06 -12.47 -18.69
N VAL A 238 -26.23 -11.94 -19.90
CA VAL A 238 -26.49 -10.51 -20.12
C VAL A 238 -27.93 -10.17 -19.75
N LYS A 239 -28.12 -9.18 -18.87
CA LYS A 239 -29.46 -8.69 -18.53
C LYS A 239 -30.08 -7.95 -19.71
N THR A 240 -31.24 -8.41 -20.14
CA THR A 240 -32.05 -7.79 -21.20
C THR A 240 -33.22 -6.96 -20.67
N THR A 241 -33.62 -7.19 -19.40
CA THR A 241 -34.73 -6.52 -18.74
C THR A 241 -34.35 -5.97 -17.36
N TYR A 242 -35.11 -5.02 -16.84
CA TYR A 242 -34.92 -4.50 -15.48
C TYR A 242 -35.80 -5.24 -14.46
N THR A 243 -35.21 -5.55 -13.31
CA THR A 243 -35.90 -6.15 -12.18
C THR A 243 -36.62 -5.10 -11.32
N GLU A 244 -37.48 -5.54 -10.40
CA GLU A 244 -38.08 -4.64 -9.41
C GLU A 244 -37.02 -4.05 -8.45
N GLU A 245 -35.91 -4.76 -8.21
CA GLU A 245 -34.77 -4.24 -7.45
C GLU A 245 -34.07 -3.11 -8.20
N ASP A 246 -33.84 -3.27 -9.51
CA ASP A 246 -33.30 -2.21 -10.37
C ASP A 246 -34.23 -0.98 -10.35
N LEU A 247 -35.55 -1.18 -10.40
CA LEU A 247 -36.51 -0.08 -10.31
C LEU A 247 -36.46 0.63 -8.94
N ALA A 248 -36.32 -0.12 -7.85
CA ALA A 248 -36.19 0.45 -6.51
C ALA A 248 -34.89 1.27 -6.38
N LEU A 249 -33.77 0.72 -6.87
CA LEU A 249 -32.48 1.39 -6.93
C LEU A 249 -32.57 2.68 -7.76
N PHE A 250 -33.11 2.59 -8.98
CA PHE A 250 -33.23 3.73 -9.87
C PHE A 250 -34.15 4.80 -9.30
N LYS A 251 -35.26 4.45 -8.65
CA LYS A 251 -36.12 5.42 -7.93
C LYS A 251 -35.36 6.16 -6.84
N ARG A 252 -34.49 5.48 -6.11
CA ARG A 252 -33.66 6.10 -5.06
C ARG A 252 -32.64 7.05 -5.68
N ALA A 253 -31.94 6.65 -6.73
CA ALA A 253 -31.02 7.53 -7.47
C ALA A 253 -31.75 8.73 -8.07
N TYR A 254 -32.93 8.50 -8.66
CA TYR A 254 -33.79 9.51 -9.27
C TYR A 254 -34.16 10.63 -8.31
N SER A 255 -34.29 10.34 -7.00
CA SER A 255 -34.55 11.35 -5.98
C SER A 255 -33.39 12.34 -5.76
N TYR A 256 -32.17 12.00 -6.19
CA TYR A 256 -30.98 12.85 -6.10
C TYR A 256 -30.70 13.60 -7.41
N PHE A 257 -31.44 13.34 -8.48
CA PHE A 257 -31.20 14.00 -9.75
C PHE A 257 -31.50 15.50 -9.64
N PRO A 258 -30.63 16.37 -10.19
CA PRO A 258 -30.84 17.80 -10.15
C PRO A 258 -32.12 18.18 -10.90
N GLN A 259 -32.81 19.24 -10.46
CA GLN A 259 -33.97 19.76 -11.19
C GLN A 259 -33.61 20.08 -12.65
N GLY A 260 -34.50 19.70 -13.58
CA GLY A 260 -34.29 19.92 -15.02
C GLY A 260 -33.38 18.90 -15.71
N HIS A 261 -33.02 17.79 -15.07
CA HIS A 261 -32.31 16.68 -15.69
C HIS A 261 -33.09 16.05 -16.87
N VAL A 262 -32.41 15.25 -17.71
CA VAL A 262 -32.97 14.67 -18.96
C VAL A 262 -34.22 13.79 -18.77
N PHE A 263 -34.43 13.28 -17.56
CA PHE A 263 -35.58 12.45 -17.23
C PHE A 263 -36.69 13.20 -16.46
N SER A 264 -36.58 14.52 -16.34
CA SER A 264 -37.55 15.34 -15.59
C SER A 264 -38.98 15.11 -16.09
N GLY A 265 -39.91 14.88 -15.16
CA GLY A 265 -41.33 14.67 -15.46
C GLY A 265 -41.68 13.28 -16.02
N ARG A 266 -40.71 12.41 -16.24
CA ARG A 266 -40.93 11.02 -16.69
C ARG A 266 -40.96 10.05 -15.51
N LYS A 267 -41.83 9.05 -15.56
CA LYS A 267 -41.90 8.02 -14.50
C LYS A 267 -40.69 7.08 -14.61
N PRO A 268 -39.98 6.78 -13.50
CA PRO A 268 -38.82 5.86 -13.49
C PRO A 268 -39.07 4.52 -14.21
N LYS A 269 -40.24 3.91 -14.00
CA LYS A 269 -40.62 2.64 -14.64
C LYS A 269 -40.70 2.73 -16.18
N ASN A 270 -41.12 3.87 -16.72
CA ASN A 270 -41.21 4.05 -18.17
C ASN A 270 -39.82 4.22 -18.78
N ILE A 271 -38.94 4.96 -18.10
CA ILE A 271 -37.55 5.15 -18.54
C ILE A 271 -36.85 3.79 -18.64
N LEU A 272 -36.92 2.97 -17.58
CA LEU A 272 -36.33 1.64 -17.59
C LEU A 272 -36.88 0.79 -18.74
N LYS A 273 -38.21 0.73 -18.90
CA LYS A 273 -38.82 -0.05 -19.99
C LYS A 273 -38.38 0.40 -21.38
N GLU A 274 -38.21 1.70 -21.60
CA GLU A 274 -37.73 2.27 -22.87
C GLU A 274 -36.23 2.02 -23.10
N SER A 275 -35.50 1.67 -22.05
CA SER A 275 -34.07 1.32 -22.08
C SER A 275 -33.80 -0.19 -22.17
N GLU A 276 -34.83 -1.01 -22.32
CA GLU A 276 -34.69 -2.45 -22.59
C GLU A 276 -34.46 -2.70 -24.08
N SER A 277 -33.64 -3.71 -24.39
CA SER A 277 -33.35 -4.08 -25.78
C SER A 277 -32.97 -5.56 -25.87
N PRO A 278 -33.26 -6.24 -27.00
CA PRO A 278 -32.80 -7.61 -27.24
C PRO A 278 -31.28 -7.77 -27.18
N LYS A 279 -30.52 -6.71 -27.50
CA LYS A 279 -29.04 -6.66 -27.43
C LYS A 279 -28.50 -6.38 -26.01
N GLY A 280 -29.36 -6.46 -24.98
CA GLY A 280 -29.09 -6.06 -23.61
C GLY A 280 -29.72 -4.70 -23.27
N ARG A 281 -30.13 -4.55 -22.00
CA ARG A 281 -30.66 -3.27 -21.46
C ARG A 281 -29.57 -2.21 -21.39
N ILE A 282 -29.90 -0.92 -21.37
CA ILE A 282 -28.89 0.12 -21.08
C ILE A 282 -28.35 -0.08 -19.66
N PRO A 283 -27.02 -0.14 -19.46
CA PRO A 283 -26.45 -0.34 -18.14
C PRO A 283 -26.93 0.72 -17.14
N MET A 284 -27.21 0.30 -15.90
CA MET A 284 -27.71 1.21 -14.87
C MET A 284 -26.78 2.42 -14.66
N GLY A 285 -25.47 2.23 -14.83
CA GLY A 285 -24.48 3.30 -14.73
C GLY A 285 -24.72 4.44 -15.71
N LEU A 286 -24.99 4.15 -16.98
CA LEU A 286 -25.30 5.16 -18.00
C LEU A 286 -26.59 5.92 -17.68
N LEU A 287 -27.62 5.23 -17.20
CA LEU A 287 -28.86 5.88 -16.75
C LEU A 287 -28.62 6.82 -15.58
N MET A 288 -27.81 6.41 -14.60
CA MET A 288 -27.45 7.26 -13.46
C MET A 288 -26.67 8.50 -13.91
N MET A 289 -25.66 8.34 -14.77
CA MET A 289 -24.88 9.46 -15.31
C MET A 289 -25.75 10.49 -16.03
N ALA A 290 -26.63 10.03 -16.93
CA ALA A 290 -27.58 10.89 -17.64
C ALA A 290 -28.48 11.66 -16.66
N GLY A 291 -28.95 10.99 -15.61
CA GLY A 291 -29.77 11.59 -14.55
C GLY A 291 -29.02 12.64 -13.74
N TYR A 292 -27.77 12.40 -13.37
CA TYR A 292 -26.92 13.34 -12.63
C TYR A 292 -26.43 14.52 -13.48
N GLY A 293 -26.53 14.42 -14.80
CA GLY A 293 -26.11 15.45 -15.73
C GLY A 293 -24.64 15.37 -16.14
N ILE A 294 -24.01 14.19 -15.97
CA ILE A 294 -22.65 13.93 -16.46
C ILE A 294 -22.69 13.81 -17.98
N CYS A 295 -21.78 14.50 -18.66
CA CYS A 295 -21.82 14.65 -20.12
C CYS A 295 -20.96 13.62 -20.88
N ASN A 296 -20.05 12.92 -20.22
CA ASN A 296 -19.13 11.98 -20.89
C ASN A 296 -19.11 10.62 -20.18
N ALA A 297 -18.89 9.56 -20.96
CA ALA A 297 -18.91 8.19 -20.48
C ALA A 297 -17.59 7.47 -20.76
N ILE A 298 -17.24 6.57 -19.86
CA ILE A 298 -16.27 5.51 -20.09
C ILE A 298 -17.03 4.20 -20.00
N ILE A 299 -17.04 3.46 -21.10
CA ILE A 299 -17.73 2.17 -21.20
C ILE A 299 -16.69 1.06 -21.08
N GLU A 300 -16.80 0.25 -20.03
CA GLU A 300 -15.91 -0.88 -19.82
C GLU A 300 -16.38 -2.11 -20.58
N VAL A 301 -15.45 -2.74 -21.29
CA VAL A 301 -15.65 -3.98 -22.02
C VAL A 301 -14.53 -4.96 -21.71
N ASP A 302 -14.90 -6.23 -21.62
CA ASP A 302 -13.97 -7.34 -21.58
C ASP A 302 -13.86 -7.95 -23.00
N THR A 303 -12.65 -8.03 -23.51
CA THR A 303 -12.30 -8.42 -24.88
C THR A 303 -11.67 -9.81 -24.99
N ALA A 304 -11.29 -10.40 -23.87
CA ALA A 304 -10.57 -11.66 -23.76
C ALA A 304 -11.05 -12.50 -22.55
N VAL A 305 -12.28 -12.27 -22.06
CA VAL A 305 -12.87 -13.07 -20.97
C VAL A 305 -13.49 -14.33 -21.57
N GLU A 306 -12.90 -15.48 -21.27
CA GLU A 306 -13.34 -16.81 -21.74
C GLU A 306 -14.80 -17.15 -21.39
N THR A 307 -15.36 -16.47 -20.39
CA THR A 307 -16.71 -16.73 -19.86
C THR A 307 -17.79 -15.91 -20.54
N PHE A 308 -17.42 -14.97 -21.40
CA PHE A 308 -18.36 -14.14 -22.11
C PHE A 308 -18.71 -14.77 -23.45
N ASP A 309 -20.01 -14.90 -23.74
CA ASP A 309 -20.47 -15.48 -25.00
C ASP A 309 -20.42 -14.43 -26.12
N TYR A 310 -19.25 -14.36 -26.77
CA TYR A 310 -19.00 -13.50 -27.91
C TYR A 310 -19.74 -13.95 -29.19
N GLU A 311 -20.28 -15.18 -29.24
CA GLU A 311 -21.08 -15.64 -30.39
C GLU A 311 -22.46 -14.99 -30.38
N THR A 312 -23.08 -14.91 -29.20
CA THR A 312 -24.42 -14.33 -29.04
C THR A 312 -24.40 -12.83 -28.82
N HIS A 313 -23.29 -12.28 -28.31
CA HIS A 313 -23.17 -10.86 -28.00
C HIS A 313 -22.02 -10.19 -28.75
N ASN A 314 -22.37 -9.48 -29.82
CA ASN A 314 -21.41 -8.70 -30.60
C ASN A 314 -20.99 -7.41 -29.85
N LEU A 315 -19.73 -7.36 -29.39
CA LEU A 315 -19.17 -6.20 -28.69
C LEU A 315 -19.23 -4.91 -29.52
N VAL A 316 -18.96 -4.97 -30.82
CA VAL A 316 -18.96 -3.79 -31.70
C VAL A 316 -20.35 -3.18 -31.76
N GLU A 317 -21.36 -4.02 -32.03
CA GLU A 317 -22.75 -3.56 -32.06
C GLU A 317 -23.22 -3.03 -30.70
N ARG A 318 -22.75 -3.66 -29.62
CA ARG A 318 -23.06 -3.20 -28.26
C ARG A 318 -22.47 -1.82 -27.99
N CYS A 319 -21.18 -1.64 -28.23
CA CYS A 319 -20.51 -0.35 -28.05
C CYS A 319 -21.17 0.73 -28.91
N GLN A 320 -21.50 0.43 -30.18
CA GLN A 320 -22.26 1.34 -31.04
C GLN A 320 -23.60 1.74 -30.44
N GLN A 321 -24.39 0.76 -29.97
CA GLN A 321 -25.69 1.02 -29.32
C GLN A 321 -25.54 1.96 -28.12
N LEU A 322 -24.56 1.71 -27.25
CA LEU A 322 -24.37 2.50 -26.04
C LEU A 322 -23.82 3.89 -26.34
N MET A 323 -22.89 4.03 -27.28
CA MET A 323 -22.39 5.33 -27.73
C MET A 323 -23.51 6.19 -28.31
N GLU A 324 -24.31 5.63 -29.21
CA GLU A 324 -25.45 6.32 -29.81
C GLU A 324 -26.45 6.74 -28.72
N TRP A 325 -26.74 5.84 -27.77
CA TRP A 325 -27.61 6.16 -26.64
C TRP A 325 -27.05 7.31 -25.79
N CYS A 326 -25.75 7.29 -25.47
CA CYS A 326 -25.10 8.40 -24.74
C CYS A 326 -25.23 9.72 -25.50
N LYS A 327 -24.93 9.75 -26.81
CA LYS A 327 -25.04 10.96 -27.63
C LYS A 327 -26.46 11.53 -27.71
N GLN A 328 -27.47 10.66 -27.66
CA GLN A 328 -28.87 11.06 -27.68
C GLN A 328 -29.41 11.53 -26.32
N HIS A 329 -28.94 10.93 -25.22
CA HIS A 329 -29.57 11.07 -23.90
C HIS A 329 -28.73 11.80 -22.85
N PHE A 330 -27.43 11.95 -23.04
CA PHE A 330 -26.63 12.79 -22.15
C PHE A 330 -26.88 14.27 -22.42
N PRO A 331 -26.73 15.15 -21.41
CA PRO A 331 -26.79 16.58 -21.64
C PRO A 331 -25.70 17.02 -22.62
N ARG A 332 -26.05 17.95 -23.51
CA ARG A 332 -25.10 18.60 -24.41
C ARG A 332 -24.05 19.35 -23.59
N ARG A 333 -22.79 19.26 -24.02
CA ARG A 333 -21.69 20.05 -23.46
C ARG A 333 -21.90 21.51 -23.83
N GLN A 334 -21.68 22.43 -22.88
CA GLN A 334 -22.06 23.83 -23.01
C GLN A 334 -20.90 24.74 -23.44
N ASN A 335 -19.67 24.41 -23.05
CA ASN A 335 -18.48 25.20 -23.34
C ASN A 335 -17.53 24.45 -24.29
N VAL A 336 -18.04 24.08 -25.47
CA VAL A 336 -17.23 23.45 -26.53
C VAL A 336 -16.87 24.46 -27.60
N ASP A 337 -15.77 24.21 -28.30
CA ASP A 337 -15.39 25.03 -29.45
C ASP A 337 -16.46 24.93 -30.56
N PRO A 338 -16.68 25.98 -31.38
CA PRO A 338 -17.74 25.99 -32.40
C PRO A 338 -17.67 24.85 -33.44
N ASP A 339 -16.47 24.32 -33.67
CA ASP A 339 -16.21 23.24 -34.63
C ASP A 339 -16.21 21.84 -33.95
N GLU A 340 -16.37 21.78 -32.63
CA GLU A 340 -16.40 20.53 -31.86
C GLU A 340 -17.83 19.99 -31.72
N ASP A 341 -17.97 18.66 -31.78
CA ASP A 341 -19.24 17.97 -31.50
C ASP A 341 -19.65 18.15 -30.03
N ASP A 342 -20.69 18.94 -29.76
CA ASP A 342 -21.20 19.23 -28.41
C ASP A 342 -21.94 18.05 -27.74
N THR A 343 -22.04 16.89 -28.40
CA THR A 343 -22.57 15.67 -27.79
C THR A 343 -21.58 15.03 -26.81
N ALA A 344 -22.03 13.93 -26.19
CA ALA A 344 -21.23 13.16 -25.26
C ALA A 344 -19.96 12.61 -25.90
N ARG A 345 -18.82 12.78 -25.21
CA ARG A 345 -17.60 12.03 -25.51
C ARG A 345 -17.68 10.67 -24.84
N VAL A 346 -17.27 9.64 -25.56
CA VAL A 346 -17.28 8.26 -25.06
C VAL A 346 -15.93 7.61 -25.26
N PHE A 347 -15.32 7.16 -24.17
CA PHE A 347 -14.18 6.25 -24.19
C PHE A 347 -14.67 4.80 -24.11
N ILE A 348 -14.01 3.90 -24.85
CA ILE A 348 -14.16 2.45 -24.69
C ILE A 348 -12.94 1.94 -23.94
N ASN A 349 -13.11 1.38 -22.75
CA ASN A 349 -12.04 0.78 -21.94
C ASN A 349 -11.97 -0.73 -22.18
N CYS A 350 -10.86 -1.22 -22.71
CA CYS A 350 -10.56 -2.63 -22.78
C CYS A 350 -9.93 -3.07 -21.45
N ARG A 351 -10.77 -3.44 -20.48
CA ARG A 351 -10.40 -3.66 -19.07
C ARG A 351 -9.47 -4.86 -18.87
N ASP A 352 -9.76 -5.95 -19.57
CA ASP A 352 -9.06 -7.22 -19.47
C ASP A 352 -7.95 -7.37 -20.51
N PHE A 353 -7.54 -6.27 -21.15
CA PHE A 353 -6.70 -6.33 -22.35
C PHE A 353 -5.41 -7.11 -22.12
N VAL A 354 -4.81 -7.04 -20.92
CA VAL A 354 -3.59 -7.81 -20.59
C VAL A 354 -3.78 -9.32 -20.57
N ASN A 355 -5.02 -9.79 -20.49
CA ASN A 355 -5.37 -11.20 -20.62
C ASN A 355 -5.50 -11.63 -22.08
N TYR A 356 -5.14 -10.81 -23.07
CA TYR A 356 -5.20 -11.17 -24.49
C TYR A 356 -4.46 -12.47 -24.84
N GLN A 357 -3.50 -12.89 -24.01
CA GLN A 357 -2.74 -14.13 -24.19
C GLN A 357 -3.50 -15.38 -23.68
N ARG A 358 -4.59 -15.21 -22.92
CA ARG A 358 -5.37 -16.32 -22.38
C ARG A 358 -6.25 -16.98 -23.43
N SER A 359 -6.72 -16.22 -24.41
CA SER A 359 -7.37 -16.75 -25.61
C SER A 359 -6.48 -16.59 -26.85
N ASP A 360 -6.50 -17.58 -27.74
CA ASP A 360 -5.73 -17.55 -28.99
C ASP A 360 -6.12 -16.36 -29.90
N SER A 361 -7.31 -15.79 -29.70
CA SER A 361 -7.91 -14.72 -30.49
C SER A 361 -8.10 -13.39 -29.76
N GLY A 362 -7.81 -13.28 -28.45
CA GLY A 362 -8.17 -12.10 -27.65
C GLY A 362 -7.60 -10.79 -28.17
N LEU A 363 -6.33 -10.79 -28.61
CA LEU A 363 -5.72 -9.61 -29.22
C LEU A 363 -6.36 -9.25 -30.57
N GLU A 364 -6.67 -10.26 -31.38
CA GLU A 364 -7.34 -10.07 -32.67
C GLU A 364 -8.74 -9.49 -32.47
N MET A 365 -9.51 -10.01 -31.51
CA MET A 365 -10.84 -9.54 -31.16
C MET A 365 -10.82 -8.08 -30.71
N CYS A 366 -9.89 -7.71 -29.82
CA CYS A 366 -9.73 -6.33 -29.38
C CYS A 366 -9.39 -5.40 -30.57
N LEU A 367 -8.39 -5.76 -31.39
CA LEU A 367 -8.01 -4.93 -32.54
C LEU A 367 -9.12 -4.86 -33.59
N ASN A 368 -9.89 -5.93 -33.78
CA ASN A 368 -11.06 -5.92 -34.67
C ASN A 368 -12.13 -4.97 -34.16
N MET A 369 -12.41 -4.98 -32.85
CA MET A 369 -13.33 -4.03 -32.23
C MET A 369 -12.85 -2.58 -32.43
N VAL A 370 -11.57 -2.29 -32.17
CA VAL A 370 -10.97 -0.97 -32.39
C VAL A 370 -11.11 -0.55 -33.86
N ASP A 371 -10.73 -1.42 -34.81
CA ASP A 371 -10.79 -1.16 -36.26
C ASP A 371 -12.23 -0.84 -36.70
N GLN A 372 -13.20 -1.65 -36.32
CA GLN A 372 -14.60 -1.45 -36.71
C GLN A 372 -15.22 -0.19 -36.10
N LEU A 373 -14.97 0.08 -34.81
CA LEU A 373 -15.48 1.29 -34.17
C LEU A 373 -14.83 2.57 -34.74
N CYS A 374 -13.55 2.50 -35.15
CA CYS A 374 -12.88 3.62 -35.84
C CYS A 374 -13.41 3.88 -37.26
N ARG A 375 -13.94 2.85 -37.94
CA ARG A 375 -14.52 2.98 -39.29
C ARG A 375 -15.91 3.59 -39.33
N LEU A 376 -16.56 3.74 -38.17
CA LEU A 376 -17.85 4.42 -38.09
C LEU A 376 -17.79 5.84 -38.67
N PRO A 377 -18.92 6.46 -39.05
CA PRO A 377 -18.98 7.89 -39.36
C PRO A 377 -18.36 8.71 -38.22
N SER A 378 -17.70 9.84 -38.53
CA SER A 378 -17.01 10.65 -37.51
C SER A 378 -17.90 11.06 -36.34
N THR A 379 -19.18 11.31 -36.59
CA THR A 379 -20.20 11.65 -35.58
C THR A 379 -20.64 10.46 -34.72
N GLN A 380 -20.21 9.23 -35.02
CA GLN A 380 -20.57 8.00 -34.29
C GLN A 380 -19.36 7.28 -33.70
N ARG A 381 -18.14 7.73 -34.01
CA ARG A 381 -16.91 7.17 -33.45
C ARG A 381 -16.83 7.41 -31.94
N PRO A 382 -16.15 6.54 -31.20
CA PRO A 382 -15.73 6.88 -29.84
C PRO A 382 -14.83 8.11 -29.88
N PHE A 383 -14.77 8.83 -28.76
CA PHE A 383 -13.77 9.88 -28.56
C PHE A 383 -12.35 9.28 -28.49
N GLY A 384 -12.26 8.03 -28.01
CA GLY A 384 -11.02 7.30 -27.94
C GLY A 384 -11.16 5.93 -27.29
N PHE A 385 -10.00 5.32 -27.03
CA PHE A 385 -9.89 4.03 -26.36
C PHE A 385 -9.01 4.14 -25.11
N LEU A 386 -9.28 3.29 -24.14
CA LEU A 386 -8.44 3.09 -22.96
C LEU A 386 -7.97 1.64 -22.93
N MET A 387 -6.73 1.45 -22.51
CA MET A 387 -6.16 0.14 -22.23
C MET A 387 -5.78 0.06 -20.76
N GLU A 388 -6.22 -1.02 -20.10
CA GLU A 388 -5.96 -1.26 -18.69
C GLU A 388 -5.05 -2.47 -18.48
N ASP A 389 -4.04 -2.32 -17.61
CA ASP A 389 -3.30 -3.43 -17.00
C ASP A 389 -3.63 -3.47 -15.50
N PRO A 390 -4.69 -4.20 -15.10
CA PRO A 390 -5.06 -4.33 -13.69
C PRO A 390 -4.11 -5.25 -12.91
N THR A 391 -3.13 -5.87 -13.59
CA THR A 391 -2.20 -6.85 -12.98
C THR A 391 -0.81 -6.29 -12.78
N GLY A 392 -0.47 -5.18 -13.44
CA GLY A 392 0.87 -4.61 -13.49
C GLY A 392 1.94 -5.58 -14.02
N TRP A 393 1.52 -6.63 -14.73
CA TRP A 393 2.37 -7.77 -15.10
C TRP A 393 3.23 -7.51 -16.32
N LEU A 394 2.75 -6.66 -17.24
CA LEU A 394 3.40 -6.45 -18.51
C LEU A 394 4.67 -5.60 -18.37
N TRP A 395 5.68 -5.94 -19.16
CA TRP A 395 6.92 -5.17 -19.23
C TRP A 395 6.76 -3.90 -20.09
N PRO A 396 7.59 -2.87 -19.89
CA PRO A 396 7.46 -1.62 -20.64
C PRO A 396 7.48 -1.79 -22.17
N ASP A 397 8.29 -2.71 -22.70
CA ASP A 397 8.35 -3.04 -24.13
C ASP A 397 7.08 -3.76 -24.62
N GLU A 398 6.50 -4.65 -23.82
CA GLU A 398 5.23 -5.30 -24.15
C GLU A 398 4.08 -4.28 -24.22
N VAL A 399 3.94 -3.45 -23.17
CA VAL A 399 2.91 -2.39 -23.14
C VAL A 399 3.12 -1.38 -24.27
N GLY A 400 4.38 -1.01 -24.55
CA GLY A 400 4.74 -0.14 -25.66
C GLY A 400 4.35 -0.73 -27.02
N ARG A 401 4.64 -2.01 -27.26
CA ARG A 401 4.27 -2.71 -28.49
C ARG A 401 2.75 -2.73 -28.67
N LEU A 402 2.00 -3.10 -27.63
CA LEU A 402 0.54 -3.17 -27.68
C LEU A 402 -0.10 -1.80 -27.94
N THR A 403 0.43 -0.76 -27.28
CA THR A 403 0.04 0.63 -27.52
C THR A 403 0.22 1.01 -28.99
N ARG A 404 1.36 0.64 -29.58
CA ARG A 404 1.65 0.91 -30.98
C ARG A 404 0.72 0.16 -31.94
N LEU A 405 0.38 -1.10 -31.64
CA LEU A 405 -0.58 -1.89 -32.41
C LEU A 405 -1.97 -1.25 -32.42
N ILE A 406 -2.46 -0.80 -31.25
CA ILE A 406 -3.76 -0.13 -31.14
C ILE A 406 -3.76 1.18 -31.93
N LYS A 407 -2.78 2.06 -31.73
CA LYS A 407 -2.70 3.32 -32.49
C LYS A 407 -2.59 3.09 -33.98
N ALA A 408 -1.75 2.15 -34.44
CA ALA A 408 -1.63 1.83 -35.85
C ALA A 408 -2.98 1.35 -36.45
N THR A 409 -3.73 0.56 -35.67
CA THR A 409 -5.09 0.13 -36.04
C THR A 409 -6.04 1.33 -36.16
N MET A 410 -6.05 2.25 -35.18
CA MET A 410 -6.84 3.48 -35.23
C MET A 410 -6.50 4.35 -36.45
N HIS A 411 -5.21 4.55 -36.73
CA HIS A 411 -4.72 5.31 -37.89
C HIS A 411 -5.21 4.68 -39.21
N ARG A 412 -5.03 3.36 -39.37
CA ARG A 412 -5.45 2.62 -40.58
C ARG A 412 -6.97 2.67 -40.78
N ALA A 413 -7.73 2.61 -39.70
CA ALA A 413 -9.18 2.70 -39.72
C ALA A 413 -9.72 4.13 -39.92
N GLY A 414 -8.83 5.11 -40.09
CA GLY A 414 -9.18 6.50 -40.41
C GLY A 414 -9.55 7.34 -39.19
N HIS A 415 -9.10 6.98 -38.00
CA HIS A 415 -9.29 7.74 -36.76
C HIS A 415 -7.94 8.12 -36.09
N PRO A 416 -7.06 8.86 -36.80
CA PRO A 416 -5.74 9.24 -36.29
C PRO A 416 -5.81 10.17 -35.07
N ASP A 417 -6.85 11.01 -35.01
CA ASP A 417 -7.03 12.04 -33.97
C ASP A 417 -7.77 11.51 -32.73
N GLY A 418 -8.19 10.24 -32.75
CA GLY A 418 -8.80 9.58 -31.60
C GLY A 418 -7.82 9.45 -30.45
N LYS A 419 -8.30 9.70 -29.24
CA LYS A 419 -7.47 9.63 -28.03
C LYS A 419 -7.20 8.17 -27.65
N PHE A 420 -5.99 7.89 -27.23
CA PHE A 420 -5.64 6.60 -26.63
C PHE A 420 -4.89 6.83 -25.31
N LEU A 421 -5.46 6.35 -24.22
CA LEU A 421 -4.86 6.47 -22.89
C LEU A 421 -4.60 5.08 -22.31
N VAL A 422 -3.66 5.03 -21.37
CA VAL A 422 -3.31 3.80 -20.65
C VAL A 422 -3.54 3.97 -19.15
N HIS A 423 -3.98 2.89 -18.49
CA HIS A 423 -4.11 2.78 -17.04
C HIS A 423 -3.37 1.54 -16.57
N LEU A 424 -2.31 1.72 -15.77
CA LEU A 424 -1.38 0.64 -15.46
C LEU A 424 -1.22 0.50 -13.95
N HIS A 425 -1.42 -0.71 -13.44
CA HIS A 425 -1.30 -1.01 -12.02
C HIS A 425 0.14 -1.28 -11.61
N MET A 426 0.42 -1.09 -10.33
CA MET A 426 1.79 -1.02 -9.85
C MET A 426 2.47 -2.34 -9.54
N TYR A 427 1.76 -3.45 -9.28
CA TYR A 427 2.30 -4.70 -8.68
C TYR A 427 3.84 -4.85 -8.64
N PHE A 428 4.50 -4.93 -9.79
CA PHE A 428 5.94 -5.17 -9.91
C PHE A 428 6.81 -3.90 -10.03
N ALA A 429 6.27 -2.76 -9.59
CA ALA A 429 6.83 -1.41 -9.61
C ALA A 429 7.19 -0.85 -11.00
N LEU A 430 6.56 -1.35 -12.08
CA LEU A 430 6.87 -0.94 -13.46
C LEU A 430 5.89 0.06 -14.08
N ALA A 431 4.77 0.38 -13.41
CA ALA A 431 3.68 1.19 -13.97
C ALA A 431 4.15 2.49 -14.64
N GLU A 432 4.98 3.31 -13.98
CA GLU A 432 5.49 4.57 -14.54
C GLU A 432 6.35 4.37 -15.80
N ALA A 433 7.20 3.34 -15.80
CA ALA A 433 8.04 3.02 -16.95
C ALA A 433 7.18 2.54 -18.13
N CYS A 434 6.14 1.76 -17.86
CA CYS A 434 5.19 1.30 -18.86
C CYS A 434 4.37 2.47 -19.42
N VAL A 435 3.92 3.44 -18.60
CA VAL A 435 3.22 4.65 -19.09
C VAL A 435 4.12 5.45 -20.04
N LEU A 436 5.37 5.71 -19.65
CA LEU A 436 6.30 6.45 -20.52
C LEU A 436 6.62 5.68 -21.81
N SER A 437 6.70 4.35 -21.74
CA SER A 437 6.85 3.49 -22.92
C SER A 437 5.64 3.58 -23.84
N SER A 438 4.41 3.55 -23.30
CA SER A 438 3.18 3.77 -24.06
C SER A 438 3.17 5.12 -24.77
N MET A 439 3.57 6.20 -24.09
CA MET A 439 3.66 7.53 -24.70
C MET A 439 4.70 7.56 -25.82
N CYS A 440 5.86 6.94 -25.61
CA CYS A 440 6.85 6.70 -26.66
C CYS A 440 6.30 5.88 -27.83
N ASN A 441 5.15 5.21 -27.69
CA ASN A 441 4.55 4.35 -28.71
C ASN A 441 3.19 4.87 -29.23
N GLY A 442 2.84 6.10 -28.90
CA GLY A 442 1.70 6.82 -29.49
C GLY A 442 0.48 6.97 -28.57
N ALA A 443 0.54 6.57 -27.30
CA ALA A 443 -0.48 6.98 -26.35
C ALA A 443 -0.48 8.50 -26.20
N ASP A 444 -1.68 9.08 -26.19
CA ASP A 444 -1.92 10.52 -26.05
C ASP A 444 -1.88 10.97 -24.59
N GLY A 445 -1.87 10.02 -23.66
CA GLY A 445 -1.97 10.35 -22.25
C GLY A 445 -2.13 9.17 -21.31
N VAL A 446 -2.56 9.49 -20.10
CA VAL A 446 -2.71 8.54 -19.00
C VAL A 446 -4.07 8.70 -18.35
N TRP A 447 -4.68 7.56 -18.02
CA TRP A 447 -5.80 7.48 -17.09
C TRP A 447 -5.22 7.09 -15.74
N ALA A 448 -5.26 7.99 -14.76
CA ALA A 448 -4.55 7.83 -13.48
C ALA A 448 -5.09 8.78 -12.40
N ALA A 449 -4.88 8.45 -11.12
CA ALA A 449 -5.06 9.42 -10.05
C ALA A 449 -3.80 10.29 -9.84
N LEU A 450 -3.98 11.41 -9.14
CA LEU A 450 -2.93 12.35 -8.73
C LEU A 450 -1.87 11.70 -7.84
N CYS A 451 -2.23 10.71 -7.04
CA CYS A 451 -1.31 9.96 -6.19
C CYS A 451 -1.14 8.53 -6.68
N LYS A 452 -0.07 7.88 -6.22
CA LYS A 452 0.23 6.48 -6.52
C LYS A 452 -0.65 5.48 -5.77
N THR A 453 -1.17 5.90 -4.61
CA THR A 453 -2.04 5.09 -3.77
C THR A 453 -3.41 4.88 -4.43
N GLY A 454 -3.81 3.63 -4.64
CA GLY A 454 -5.10 3.25 -5.22
C GLY A 454 -5.20 1.73 -5.27
N ALA A 455 -5.94 1.17 -6.23
CA ALA A 455 -6.28 -0.27 -6.26
C ALA A 455 -5.07 -1.20 -6.07
N GLN A 456 -5.30 -2.29 -5.34
CA GLN A 456 -4.31 -3.32 -5.01
C GLN A 456 -3.08 -2.73 -4.29
N VAL A 457 -1.92 -2.66 -4.94
CA VAL A 457 -0.69 -2.06 -4.38
C VAL A 457 -0.45 -0.63 -4.88
N GLY A 458 -1.32 -0.12 -5.75
CA GLY A 458 -1.21 1.19 -6.40
C GLY A 458 -1.36 1.12 -7.91
N HIS A 459 -1.29 2.29 -8.56
CA HIS A 459 -1.36 2.46 -10.01
C HIS A 459 -0.40 3.57 -10.47
N ALA A 460 -0.25 3.75 -11.78
CA ALA A 460 0.50 4.85 -12.36
C ALA A 460 -0.05 6.20 -11.89
N CYS A 461 0.83 7.12 -11.53
CA CYS A 461 0.52 8.39 -10.89
C CYS A 461 0.64 9.53 -11.90
N SER A 462 -0.45 10.29 -12.09
CA SER A 462 -0.47 11.40 -13.05
C SER A 462 0.52 12.51 -12.68
N THR A 463 0.77 12.73 -11.38
CA THR A 463 1.79 13.67 -10.89
C THR A 463 3.21 13.23 -11.28
N ILE A 464 3.54 11.95 -11.06
CA ILE A 464 4.88 11.41 -11.40
C ILE A 464 5.08 11.44 -12.92
N THR A 465 4.04 11.07 -13.68
CA THR A 465 4.05 11.10 -15.15
C THR A 465 4.30 12.53 -15.67
N ALA A 466 3.53 13.52 -15.20
CA ALA A 466 3.67 14.92 -15.62
C ALA A 466 5.08 15.47 -15.34
N VAL A 467 5.62 15.20 -14.14
CA VAL A 467 6.98 15.63 -13.77
C VAL A 467 8.05 14.94 -14.61
N ASN A 468 7.90 13.65 -14.91
CA ASN A 468 8.84 12.93 -15.76
C ASN A 468 8.83 13.46 -17.20
N LEU A 469 7.67 13.82 -17.74
CA LEU A 469 7.56 14.43 -19.08
C LEU A 469 8.19 15.82 -19.13
N TYR A 470 7.94 16.66 -18.12
CA TYR A 470 8.62 17.95 -18.01
C TYR A 470 10.15 17.78 -17.99
N ARG A 471 10.66 16.85 -17.17
CA ARG A 471 12.10 16.50 -17.11
C ARG A 471 12.64 15.90 -18.44
N ALA A 472 11.78 15.31 -19.25
CA ALA A 472 12.12 14.81 -20.57
C ALA A 472 12.21 15.92 -21.63
N GLY A 473 11.79 17.15 -21.32
CA GLY A 473 11.79 18.31 -22.21
C GLY A 473 10.41 18.68 -22.77
N VAL A 474 9.34 18.05 -22.29
CA VAL A 474 7.96 18.32 -22.70
C VAL A 474 7.40 19.49 -21.88
N GLU A 475 7.94 20.69 -22.12
CA GLU A 475 7.74 21.88 -21.27
C GLU A 475 6.28 22.38 -21.23
N ASN A 476 5.48 22.08 -22.26
CA ASN A 476 4.06 22.44 -22.30
C ASN A 476 3.24 21.78 -21.18
N VAL A 477 3.72 20.67 -20.61
CA VAL A 477 3.07 20.04 -19.44
C VAL A 477 3.00 21.01 -18.26
N ALA A 478 4.06 21.76 -17.97
CA ALA A 478 4.06 22.74 -16.88
C ALA A 478 3.27 24.02 -17.20
N LYS A 479 3.01 24.29 -18.49
CA LYS A 479 2.10 25.38 -18.90
C LYS A 479 0.63 25.00 -18.72
N LYS A 480 0.31 23.72 -18.91
CA LYS A 480 -1.04 23.16 -18.80
C LYS A 480 -1.40 22.81 -17.36
N TYR A 481 -0.46 22.24 -16.62
CA TYR A 481 -0.69 21.74 -15.26
C TYR A 481 0.22 22.42 -14.24
N ASN A 482 -0.33 22.69 -13.07
CA ASN A 482 0.41 23.25 -11.95
C ASN A 482 1.08 22.12 -11.16
N LEU A 483 2.32 21.78 -11.55
CA LEU A 483 3.08 20.66 -10.98
C LEU A 483 3.25 20.74 -9.46
N SER A 484 3.38 21.96 -8.92
CA SER A 484 3.44 22.22 -7.48
C SER A 484 2.15 21.78 -6.79
N LYS A 485 1.00 22.24 -7.31
CA LYS A 485 -0.32 21.88 -6.78
C LYS A 485 -0.65 20.41 -6.97
N MET A 486 -0.20 19.78 -8.06
CA MET A 486 -0.31 18.34 -8.24
C MET A 486 0.41 17.57 -7.12
N CYS A 487 1.62 17.99 -6.74
CA CYS A 487 2.35 17.35 -5.64
C CYS A 487 1.68 17.55 -4.27
N GLU A 488 1.17 18.75 -3.99
CA GLU A 488 0.37 19.01 -2.79
C GLU A 488 -0.89 18.13 -2.75
N GLY A 489 -1.62 18.07 -3.86
CA GLY A 489 -2.80 17.23 -4.03
C GLY A 489 -2.49 15.76 -3.85
N ALA A 490 -1.43 15.25 -4.47
CA ALA A 490 -0.99 13.86 -4.32
C ALA A 490 -0.74 13.48 -2.86
N ARG A 491 -0.02 14.34 -2.10
CA ARG A 491 0.22 14.12 -0.66
C ARG A 491 -1.08 14.10 0.15
N LEU A 492 -1.98 15.04 -0.13
CA LEU A 492 -3.25 15.14 0.59
C LEU A 492 -4.13 13.92 0.31
N ILE A 493 -4.22 13.53 -0.95
CA ILE A 493 -5.04 12.38 -1.37
C ILE A 493 -4.46 11.09 -0.80
N THR A 494 -3.13 10.88 -0.85
CA THR A 494 -2.49 9.75 -0.14
C THR A 494 -2.90 9.75 1.33
N LYS A 495 -2.87 10.90 2.01
CA LYS A 495 -3.28 10.99 3.42
C LYS A 495 -4.74 10.67 3.66
N ILE A 496 -5.63 11.11 2.78
CA ILE A 496 -7.05 10.77 2.86
C ILE A 496 -7.25 9.26 2.68
N THR A 497 -6.56 8.66 1.71
CA THR A 497 -6.70 7.25 1.34
C THR A 497 -6.12 6.30 2.38
N THR A 498 -4.89 6.57 2.86
CA THR A 498 -4.19 5.68 3.80
C THR A 498 -4.49 5.99 5.27
N LYS A 499 -5.03 7.19 5.57
CA LYS A 499 -5.10 7.79 6.92
C LYS A 499 -3.73 8.07 7.54
N GLU A 500 -2.65 8.02 6.75
CA GLU A 500 -1.28 8.26 7.18
C GLU A 500 -0.65 9.39 6.38
N ALA A 501 0.47 9.95 6.84
CA ALA A 501 1.19 10.90 6.00
C ALA A 501 1.71 10.22 4.73
N CYS A 502 1.84 10.98 3.63
CA CYS A 502 2.54 10.52 2.44
C CYS A 502 3.93 9.98 2.84
N PRO A 503 4.33 8.79 2.35
CA PRO A 503 5.66 8.25 2.62
C PRO A 503 6.74 9.26 2.28
N GLU A 504 7.74 9.34 3.14
CA GLU A 504 8.75 10.40 3.06
C GLU A 504 9.59 10.30 1.78
N TYR A 505 9.83 9.07 1.34
CA TYR A 505 10.62 8.71 0.16
C TYR A 505 9.77 8.44 -1.08
N GLU A 506 8.48 8.78 -1.05
CA GLU A 506 7.63 8.69 -2.23
C GLU A 506 8.25 9.49 -3.38
N GLU A 507 8.31 8.91 -4.57
CA GLU A 507 8.99 9.54 -5.70
C GLU A 507 8.28 10.85 -6.08
N VAL A 508 9.05 11.86 -6.49
CA VAL A 508 8.59 13.19 -6.94
C VAL A 508 7.95 14.07 -5.85
N TYR A 509 6.99 13.56 -5.08
CA TYR A 509 6.22 14.36 -4.13
C TYR A 509 6.43 13.94 -2.68
N GLY A 510 7.22 12.92 -2.35
CA GLY A 510 7.69 12.68 -0.98
C GLY A 510 8.51 13.86 -0.45
N LYS A 511 8.48 14.09 0.87
CA LYS A 511 9.26 15.19 1.49
C LYS A 511 10.78 15.03 1.29
N HIS A 512 11.26 13.81 1.01
CA HIS A 512 12.64 13.46 0.71
C HIS A 512 12.90 13.22 -0.80
N ALA A 513 11.92 13.44 -1.69
CA ALA A 513 12.03 13.10 -3.11
C ALA A 513 13.21 13.80 -3.82
N PHE A 514 13.52 15.03 -3.42
CA PHE A 514 14.63 15.84 -3.95
C PHE A 514 15.78 16.00 -2.96
N ASP A 515 15.84 15.12 -1.95
CA ASP A 515 16.93 15.10 -1.00
C ASP A 515 18.20 14.58 -1.67
N THR A 516 19.12 15.50 -1.96
CA THR A 516 20.43 15.19 -2.55
C THR A 516 21.43 14.92 -1.44
N ALA A 517 21.76 13.65 -1.20
CA ALA A 517 22.91 13.31 -0.37
C ALA A 517 24.22 13.73 -1.08
N PHE A 518 25.17 14.31 -0.35
CA PHE A 518 26.51 14.71 -0.83
C PHE A 518 26.57 15.88 -1.82
N PHE A 519 27.81 16.29 -2.08
CA PHE A 519 28.25 17.29 -3.06
C PHE A 519 27.84 16.95 -4.52
N MET A 520 26.54 16.99 -4.85
CA MET A 520 26.10 17.02 -6.25
C MET A 520 26.64 18.23 -7.02
N TYR A 521 27.32 19.17 -6.35
CA TYR A 521 28.25 20.14 -6.94
C TYR A 521 29.23 19.50 -7.95
N ASN A 522 29.67 18.26 -7.72
CA ASN A 522 30.62 17.54 -8.58
C ASN A 522 29.95 16.73 -9.71
N VAL A 523 28.62 16.74 -9.80
CA VAL A 523 27.86 16.15 -10.93
C VAL A 523 27.05 17.27 -11.60
N PRO A 524 27.70 18.14 -12.40
CA PRO A 524 27.09 19.37 -12.90
C PRO A 524 25.78 19.14 -13.66
N SER A 525 25.68 18.05 -14.42
CA SER A 525 24.50 17.71 -15.21
C SER A 525 23.25 17.44 -14.36
N CYS A 526 23.41 16.83 -13.18
CA CYS A 526 22.28 16.52 -12.31
C CYS A 526 21.86 17.72 -11.46
N ARG A 527 22.79 18.61 -11.12
CA ARG A 527 22.52 19.79 -10.28
C ARG A 527 21.57 20.77 -10.96
N TYR A 528 21.85 21.13 -12.22
CA TYR A 528 21.01 22.11 -12.93
C TYR A 528 19.64 21.54 -13.28
N ALA A 529 19.59 20.28 -13.73
CA ALA A 529 18.31 19.64 -14.07
C ALA A 529 17.37 19.46 -12.87
N ILE A 530 17.90 19.12 -11.68
CA ILE A 530 17.09 19.03 -10.45
C ILE A 530 16.68 20.44 -9.99
N ALA A 531 17.57 21.41 -10.04
CA ALA A 531 17.26 22.78 -9.62
C ALA A 531 16.17 23.42 -10.49
N GLU A 532 16.23 23.25 -11.81
CA GLU A 532 15.18 23.72 -12.73
C GLU A 532 13.83 23.09 -12.40
N LEU A 533 13.79 21.77 -12.18
CA LEU A 533 12.58 21.07 -11.78
C LEU A 533 12.03 21.56 -10.43
N MET A 534 12.90 21.77 -9.44
CA MET A 534 12.48 22.28 -8.12
C MET A 534 11.93 23.70 -8.21
N ILE A 535 12.51 24.56 -9.05
CA ILE A 535 12.02 25.93 -9.28
C ILE A 535 10.60 25.86 -9.88
N GLU A 536 10.40 25.03 -10.90
CA GLU A 536 9.10 24.84 -11.54
C GLU A 536 8.06 24.33 -10.53
N MET A 537 8.42 23.30 -9.76
CA MET A 537 7.55 22.69 -8.75
C MET A 537 7.40 23.55 -7.49
N LYS A 538 8.09 24.70 -7.41
CA LYS A 538 8.15 25.59 -6.24
C LYS A 538 8.51 24.84 -4.96
N VAL A 539 9.43 23.88 -5.05
CA VAL A 539 9.93 23.13 -3.90
C VAL A 539 11.00 23.98 -3.22
N ASP A 540 10.60 24.68 -2.16
CA ASP A 540 11.46 25.49 -1.30
C ASP A 540 12.00 24.70 -0.09
N GLU A 541 11.18 23.78 0.43
CA GLU A 541 11.56 22.87 1.51
C GLU A 541 12.51 21.77 1.02
N ARG A 542 13.74 21.79 1.53
CA ARG A 542 14.69 20.68 1.35
C ARG A 542 14.90 20.01 2.68
N TYR A 543 14.72 18.69 2.69
CA TYR A 543 15.24 17.90 3.78
C TYR A 543 16.77 17.95 3.75
N ILE A 544 17.37 18.18 4.93
CA ILE A 544 18.81 18.33 5.07
C ILE A 544 19.31 17.14 5.87
N ARG A 545 20.08 16.25 5.21
CA ARG A 545 20.73 15.11 5.88
C ARG A 545 21.95 15.56 6.67
N LEU A 546 22.00 15.18 7.94
CA LEU A 546 23.09 15.35 8.88
C LEU A 546 23.67 13.99 9.28
N ASN A 547 24.96 13.81 9.01
CA ASN A 547 25.79 12.62 9.23
C ASN A 547 27.29 13.01 9.16
N GLU A 548 28.22 12.06 9.23
CA GLU A 548 29.67 12.29 9.30
C GLU A 548 30.27 13.04 8.09
N ILE A 549 29.64 12.92 6.94
CA ILE A 549 30.05 13.54 5.67
C ILE A 549 29.42 14.93 5.45
N SER A 550 28.55 15.37 6.37
CA SER A 550 27.85 16.64 6.25
C SER A 550 28.80 17.83 6.35
N LEU A 551 28.48 18.92 5.66
CA LEU A 551 29.20 20.19 5.83
C LEU A 551 28.67 20.95 7.06
N VAL A 552 29.50 21.80 7.66
CA VAL A 552 29.07 22.72 8.73
C VAL A 552 27.90 23.60 8.28
N SER A 553 27.93 24.08 7.03
CA SER A 553 26.82 24.84 6.44
C SER A 553 25.51 24.02 6.36
N ALA A 554 25.58 22.69 6.30
CA ALA A 554 24.38 21.86 6.31
C ALA A 554 23.74 21.87 7.70
N ILE A 555 24.54 21.84 8.78
CA ILE A 555 24.03 21.98 10.15
C ILE A 555 23.38 23.36 10.33
N GLU A 556 24.01 24.42 9.86
CA GLU A 556 23.43 25.77 9.91
C GLU A 556 22.08 25.84 9.18
N ARG A 557 22.01 25.31 7.95
CA ARG A 557 20.75 25.24 7.21
C ARG A 557 19.70 24.38 7.90
N ALA A 558 20.08 23.26 8.54
CA ALA A 558 19.16 22.43 9.30
C ALA A 558 18.64 23.16 10.55
N MET A 559 19.49 23.94 11.22
CA MET A 559 19.07 24.79 12.33
C MET A 559 18.09 25.87 11.87
N VAL A 560 18.34 26.50 10.72
CA VAL A 560 17.38 27.44 10.12
C VAL A 560 16.07 26.74 9.75
N TYR A 561 16.14 25.57 9.12
CA TYR A 561 14.97 24.81 8.68
C TYR A 561 14.07 24.40 9.85
N HIS A 562 14.63 23.86 10.92
CA HIS A 562 13.83 23.40 12.07
C HIS A 562 13.47 24.51 13.04
N PHE A 563 14.36 25.46 13.31
CA PHE A 563 14.19 26.42 14.40
C PHE A 563 13.95 27.85 13.95
N GLY A 564 14.24 28.20 12.69
CA GLY A 564 14.20 29.57 12.17
C GLY A 564 15.55 30.28 12.24
N LYS A 565 15.60 31.53 11.79
CA LYS A 565 16.85 32.31 11.70
C LYS A 565 17.51 32.49 13.09
N PRO A 566 18.86 32.54 13.17
CA PRO A 566 19.59 32.59 14.45
C PRO A 566 19.05 33.59 15.47
N LYS A 567 18.82 34.84 15.04
CA LYS A 567 18.33 35.92 15.91
C LYS A 567 16.90 35.72 16.39
N GLU A 568 16.04 35.16 15.54
CA GLU A 568 14.61 34.96 15.82
C GLU A 568 14.42 33.76 16.75
N ALA A 569 15.21 32.72 16.51
CA ALA A 569 15.13 31.44 17.18
C ALA A 569 16.03 31.34 18.42
N GLY A 570 16.94 32.30 18.64
CA GLY A 570 17.81 32.35 19.82
C GLY A 570 18.93 31.30 19.83
N TRP A 571 19.56 31.03 18.69
CA TRP A 571 20.75 30.18 18.58
C TRP A 571 21.89 30.90 17.87
N ASP A 572 23.13 30.46 18.07
CA ASP A 572 24.34 31.08 17.53
C ASP A 572 25.05 30.18 16.49
N PRO A 573 25.22 30.65 15.23
CA PRO A 573 25.87 29.88 14.17
C PRO A 573 27.32 29.46 14.47
N LYS A 574 28.01 30.14 15.38
CA LYS A 574 29.40 29.77 15.77
C LYS A 574 29.49 28.32 16.29
N HIS A 575 28.39 27.77 16.82
CA HIS A 575 28.35 26.41 17.36
C HIS A 575 28.20 25.34 16.28
N CYS A 576 27.85 25.66 15.03
CA CYS A 576 27.65 24.66 13.99
C CYS A 576 28.91 23.80 13.74
N GLN A 577 30.12 24.38 13.83
CA GLN A 577 31.38 23.63 13.71
C GLN A 577 31.56 22.63 14.87
N GLN A 578 31.16 23.02 16.09
CA GLN A 578 31.24 22.16 17.27
C GLN A 578 30.19 21.04 17.22
N MET A 579 28.98 21.36 16.75
CA MET A 579 27.93 20.37 16.48
C MET A 579 28.43 19.31 15.48
N TRP A 580 29.10 19.74 14.41
CA TRP A 580 29.69 18.82 13.43
C TRP A 580 30.75 17.91 14.08
N ASN A 581 31.69 18.48 14.84
CA ASN A 581 32.69 17.70 15.58
C ASN A 581 32.04 16.68 16.53
N ALA A 582 30.94 17.05 17.19
CA ALA A 582 30.19 16.18 18.07
C ALA A 582 29.50 15.03 17.32
N ILE A 583 28.91 15.28 16.13
CA ILE A 583 28.38 14.22 15.26
C ILE A 583 29.49 13.21 14.91
N VAL A 584 30.64 13.70 14.45
CA VAL A 584 31.79 12.84 14.09
C VAL A 584 32.25 12.02 15.30
N ASN A 585 32.42 12.65 16.46
CA ASN A 585 32.85 11.97 17.68
C ASN A 585 31.84 10.92 18.15
N HIS A 586 30.54 11.23 18.12
CA HIS A 586 29.50 10.27 18.44
C HIS A 586 29.59 9.04 17.53
N LEU A 587 29.69 9.24 16.21
CA LEU A 587 29.77 8.11 15.27
C LEU A 587 31.05 7.28 15.43
N VAL A 588 32.20 7.91 15.65
CA VAL A 588 33.47 7.22 15.92
C VAL A 588 33.42 6.40 17.22
N THR A 589 32.64 6.83 18.20
CA THR A 589 32.46 6.14 19.48
C THR A 589 31.30 5.13 19.48
N GLY A 590 30.68 4.88 18.31
CA GLY A 590 29.56 3.95 18.18
C GLY A 590 28.21 4.50 18.62
N LEU A 591 28.12 5.80 18.92
CA LEU A 591 26.88 6.50 19.26
C LEU A 591 26.23 7.06 17.99
N SER A 592 25.12 6.44 17.58
CA SER A 592 24.26 6.97 16.51
C SER A 592 23.04 7.65 17.10
N ARG A 593 22.69 8.84 16.58
CA ARG A 593 21.47 9.58 16.95
C ARG A 593 20.83 10.15 15.69
N ASP A 594 19.53 10.38 15.73
CA ASP A 594 18.82 11.08 14.66
C ASP A 594 19.02 12.60 14.78
N TYR A 595 20.08 13.12 14.15
CA TYR A 595 20.38 14.55 14.12
C TYR A 595 19.46 15.35 13.18
N ASN A 596 18.60 14.69 12.40
CA ASN A 596 17.72 15.34 11.42
C ASN A 596 16.33 15.68 11.98
N SER A 597 16.05 15.26 13.22
CA SER A 597 14.86 15.70 13.93
C SER A 597 15.15 17.00 14.70
N PRO A 598 14.14 17.86 14.91
CA PRO A 598 14.27 19.00 15.83
C PRO A 598 14.78 18.57 17.20
N LEU A 599 14.32 17.42 17.72
CA LEU A 599 14.76 16.92 19.02
C LEU A 599 16.26 16.58 19.03
N GLY A 600 16.73 15.80 18.07
CA GLY A 600 18.14 15.41 18.01
C GLY A 600 19.06 16.58 17.70
N LEU A 601 18.64 17.48 16.80
CA LEU A 601 19.40 18.68 16.45
C LEU A 601 19.47 19.68 17.61
N GLY A 602 18.35 19.91 18.29
CA GLY A 602 18.30 20.77 19.47
C GLY A 602 19.14 20.22 20.62
N THR A 603 19.09 18.90 20.86
CA THR A 603 19.95 18.23 21.87
C THR A 603 21.43 18.38 21.54
N LEU A 604 21.79 18.25 20.26
CA LEU A 604 23.16 18.44 19.79
C LEU A 604 23.63 19.89 19.99
N TYR A 605 22.77 20.87 19.72
CA TYR A 605 23.07 22.29 19.95
C TYR A 605 23.26 22.58 21.45
N GLY A 606 22.37 22.08 22.31
CA GLY A 606 22.48 22.25 23.77
C GLY A 606 23.76 21.63 24.34
N LEU A 607 24.15 20.45 23.82
CA LEU A 607 25.39 19.77 24.21
C LEU A 607 26.64 20.62 23.95
N VAL A 608 26.73 21.27 22.79
CA VAL A 608 27.97 21.97 22.39
C VAL A 608 27.99 23.44 22.77
N SER A 609 26.83 24.09 22.85
CA SER A 609 26.76 25.50 23.24
C SER A 609 27.02 25.67 24.74
N GLY A 610 26.62 24.69 25.56
CA GLY A 610 26.60 24.84 27.03
C GLY A 610 25.61 25.91 27.50
N GLU A 611 24.77 26.43 26.58
CA GLU A 611 23.74 27.42 26.83
C GLU A 611 22.37 26.72 26.95
N ASN A 612 21.45 27.37 27.66
CA ASN A 612 20.06 26.89 27.71
C ASN A 612 19.43 27.03 26.33
N LEU A 613 18.73 25.98 25.88
CA LEU A 613 17.94 26.03 24.66
C LEU A 613 16.92 27.16 24.76
N SER A 614 16.74 27.90 23.66
CA SER A 614 15.74 28.96 23.64
C SER A 614 14.34 28.38 23.80
N ARG A 615 13.42 29.17 24.37
CA ARG A 615 12.00 28.79 24.50
C ARG A 615 11.39 28.42 23.15
N SER A 616 11.77 29.11 22.08
CA SER A 616 11.30 28.82 20.71
C SER A 616 11.76 27.44 20.25
N MET A 617 13.05 27.12 20.45
CA MET A 617 13.60 25.81 20.07
C MET A 617 12.92 24.67 20.83
N ILE A 618 12.74 24.82 22.15
CA ILE A 618 12.05 23.82 22.98
C ILE A 618 10.61 23.62 22.49
N GLN A 619 9.88 24.70 22.20
CA GLN A 619 8.52 24.60 21.67
C GLN A 619 8.48 23.84 20.33
N THR A 620 9.42 24.10 19.43
CA THR A 620 9.52 23.33 18.18
C THR A 620 9.82 21.86 18.45
N MET A 621 10.77 21.55 19.35
CA MET A 621 11.12 20.17 19.72
C MET A 621 9.91 19.41 20.26
N LEU A 622 9.13 20.05 21.16
CA LEU A 622 7.94 19.45 21.76
C LEU A 622 6.78 19.28 20.77
N LYS A 623 6.60 20.20 19.82
CA LYS A 623 5.54 20.10 18.80
C LYS A 623 5.79 18.98 17.79
N THR A 624 7.05 18.64 17.55
CA THR A 624 7.47 17.75 16.45
C THR A 624 7.87 16.36 16.92
N THR A 625 8.20 16.20 18.20
CA THR A 625 8.53 14.90 18.77
C THR A 625 7.29 14.02 18.86
N LYS A 626 7.38 12.81 18.30
CA LYS A 626 6.43 11.71 18.57
C LYS A 626 6.80 10.93 19.84
N ILE A 627 7.95 11.25 20.44
CA ILE A 627 8.39 10.65 21.69
C ILE A 627 7.52 11.21 22.81
N SER A 628 6.96 10.31 23.62
CA SER A 628 6.18 10.67 24.80
C SER A 628 6.86 11.76 25.62
N ASP A 629 6.09 12.72 26.10
CA ASP A 629 6.55 13.79 27.00
C ASP A 629 7.11 13.25 28.32
N THR A 630 6.85 11.98 28.63
CA THR A 630 7.41 11.22 29.76
C THR A 630 8.75 10.53 29.46
N HIS A 631 9.27 10.60 28.22
CA HIS A 631 10.53 9.93 27.89
C HIS A 631 11.72 10.62 28.57
N PRO A 632 12.67 9.89 29.18
CA PRO A 632 13.79 10.46 29.92
C PRO A 632 14.56 11.54 29.15
N THR A 633 14.82 11.35 27.86
CA THR A 633 15.45 12.39 27.01
C THR A 633 14.64 13.68 26.91
N VAL A 634 13.31 13.60 26.84
CA VAL A 634 12.43 14.79 26.81
C VAL A 634 12.43 15.45 28.18
N ILE A 635 12.35 14.66 29.25
CA ILE A 635 12.41 15.14 30.64
C ILE A 635 13.76 15.82 30.93
N ASP A 636 14.88 15.22 30.56
CA ASP A 636 16.24 15.76 30.76
C ASP A 636 16.46 17.07 30.00
N ILE A 637 15.78 17.28 28.87
CA ILE A 637 15.77 18.53 28.12
C ILE A 637 14.86 19.57 28.80
N MET A 638 13.71 19.15 29.34
CA MET A 638 12.73 20.04 29.97
C MET A 638 13.15 20.50 31.38
N PHE A 639 13.77 19.63 32.18
CA PHE A 639 14.07 19.87 33.59
C PHE A 639 14.97 21.09 33.84
N PRO A 640 16.07 21.29 33.08
CA PRO A 640 16.91 22.49 33.22
C PRO A 640 16.19 23.78 32.83
N CYS A 641 15.26 23.71 31.87
CA CYS A 641 14.58 24.87 31.29
C CYS A 641 13.43 25.40 32.15
N ILE A 642 12.80 24.55 32.97
CA ILE A 642 11.65 24.91 33.84
C ILE A 642 12.10 25.60 35.13
N ASN A 643 13.35 25.39 35.56
CA ASN A 643 13.91 25.98 36.78
C ASN A 643 14.07 27.51 36.75
N LEU A 644 13.66 28.19 35.66
CA LEU A 644 13.87 29.63 35.46
C LEU A 644 12.66 30.54 35.78
N GLU A 645 11.44 30.05 36.03
CA GLU A 645 10.27 30.94 36.21
C GLU A 645 9.37 30.72 37.45
N LEU A 646 9.66 29.79 38.36
CA LEU A 646 8.84 29.61 39.57
C LEU A 646 9.35 30.46 40.75
N GLN A 647 8.99 31.75 40.75
CA GLN A 647 9.00 32.57 41.98
C GLN A 647 7.63 32.42 42.67
N PRO A 648 7.55 31.91 43.91
CA PRO A 648 6.27 31.60 44.56
C PRO A 648 5.50 32.90 44.84
N ARG A 649 4.34 33.06 44.21
CA ARG A 649 3.37 34.10 44.55
C ARG A 649 2.25 33.49 45.39
N LEU A 650 2.19 33.95 46.64
CA LEU A 650 1.13 33.82 47.65
C LEU A 650 1.22 32.63 48.63
N PRO A 651 1.31 32.92 49.94
CA PRO A 651 1.25 31.93 51.01
C PRO A 651 -0.22 31.64 51.39
N SER A 652 -0.58 30.37 51.64
CA SER A 652 -1.80 29.89 52.32
C SER A 652 -3.03 29.35 51.53
N LEU A 653 -2.88 28.78 50.33
CA LEU A 653 -4.01 28.07 49.68
C LEU A 653 -3.90 26.52 49.75
N PRO A 654 -5.01 25.78 49.96
CA PRO A 654 -5.04 24.30 49.94
C PRO A 654 -4.73 23.70 48.55
N PHE A 655 -4.22 22.46 48.52
CA PHE A 655 -3.85 21.69 47.31
C PHE A 655 -4.89 21.77 46.17
N LYS A 656 -6.17 21.57 46.49
CA LYS A 656 -7.27 21.62 45.51
C LYS A 656 -7.47 23.00 44.86
N VAL A 657 -7.04 24.08 45.51
CA VAL A 657 -7.13 25.45 44.99
C VAL A 657 -5.89 25.78 44.16
N LEU A 658 -4.72 25.30 44.56
CA LEU A 658 -3.46 25.43 43.81
C LEU A 658 -3.52 24.75 42.45
N VAL A 659 -4.07 23.53 42.38
CA VAL A 659 -4.34 22.83 41.10
C VAL A 659 -5.30 23.65 40.23
N LYS A 660 -6.37 24.20 40.83
CA LYS A 660 -7.37 25.02 40.13
C LYS A 660 -6.83 26.36 39.61
N ASP A 661 -5.91 27.01 40.31
CA ASP A 661 -5.28 28.25 39.86
C ASP A 661 -4.15 27.98 38.85
N PHE A 662 -3.42 26.87 38.99
CA PHE A 662 -2.45 26.42 38.00
C PHE A 662 -3.12 26.08 36.66
N ASP A 663 -4.27 25.41 36.70
CA ASP A 663 -5.10 25.11 35.51
C ASP A 663 -5.83 26.34 34.95
N LYS A 664 -5.95 27.45 35.68
CA LYS A 664 -6.53 28.69 35.15
C LYS A 664 -5.51 29.59 34.46
N ASN A 665 -4.21 29.30 34.60
CA ASN A 665 -3.16 30.07 33.94
C ASN A 665 -2.99 29.57 32.49
N PRO A 666 -3.31 30.39 31.48
CA PRO A 666 -3.26 29.96 30.07
C PRO A 666 -1.86 29.51 29.61
N ALA A 667 -0.80 29.97 30.27
CA ALA A 667 0.57 29.57 29.97
C ALA A 667 0.87 28.09 30.33
N ASN A 668 0.10 27.50 31.25
CA ASN A 668 0.33 26.17 31.81
C ASN A 668 -0.54 25.08 31.16
N HIS A 669 -1.52 25.45 30.33
CA HIS A 669 -2.36 24.50 29.59
C HIS A 669 -1.57 23.58 28.65
N PHE A 670 -0.33 23.95 28.30
CA PHE A 670 0.54 23.20 27.39
C PHE A 670 1.55 22.31 28.12
N ALA A 671 1.56 22.30 29.46
CA ALA A 671 2.43 21.42 30.24
C ALA A 671 1.85 19.99 30.30
N PRO A 672 2.67 18.95 30.05
CA PRO A 672 2.33 17.54 30.30
C PRO A 672 1.70 17.33 31.68
N GLN A 673 0.65 16.51 31.80
CA GLN A 673 -0.08 16.29 33.06
C GLN A 673 0.87 15.83 34.19
N PHE A 674 1.82 14.94 33.88
CA PHE A 674 2.87 14.50 34.79
C PHE A 674 3.73 15.67 35.29
N LEU A 675 4.14 16.58 34.39
CA LEU A 675 4.93 17.76 34.75
C LEU A 675 4.15 18.73 35.65
N ARG A 676 2.83 18.89 35.42
CA ARG A 676 1.98 19.66 36.33
C ARG A 676 1.99 19.03 37.72
N ASN A 677 1.81 17.71 37.78
CA ASN A 677 1.80 16.95 39.03
C ASN A 677 3.16 17.01 39.74
N THR A 678 4.29 16.95 39.03
CA THR A 678 5.63 17.05 39.59
C THR A 678 5.96 18.47 40.08
N ILE A 679 5.55 19.52 39.34
CA ILE A 679 5.71 20.91 39.78
C ILE A 679 4.87 21.17 41.04
N ILE A 680 3.62 20.71 41.04
CA ILE A 680 2.73 20.79 42.20
C ILE A 680 3.33 20.01 43.38
N LYS A 681 3.85 18.80 43.16
CA LYS A 681 4.52 17.97 44.17
C LYS A 681 5.77 18.63 44.74
N ASN A 682 6.58 19.28 43.91
CA ASN A 682 7.78 19.99 44.35
C ASN A 682 7.45 21.28 45.11
N GLU A 683 6.44 22.04 44.69
CA GLU A 683 5.89 23.19 45.47
C GLU A 683 5.38 22.73 46.84
N ILE A 684 4.71 21.57 46.90
CA ILE A 684 4.25 20.97 48.16
C ILE A 684 5.43 20.52 49.02
N MET A 685 6.42 19.82 48.46
CA MET A 685 7.62 19.40 49.20
C MET A 685 8.43 20.58 49.74
N ILE A 686 8.58 21.65 48.95
CA ILE A 686 9.27 22.89 49.38
C ILE A 686 8.49 23.57 50.51
N ARG A 687 7.15 23.58 50.43
CA ARG A 687 6.28 24.10 51.50
C ARG A 687 6.25 23.18 52.74
N GLN A 688 6.28 21.86 52.57
CA GLN A 688 6.34 20.86 53.65
C GLN A 688 7.66 20.96 54.43
N LYS A 689 8.79 21.19 53.75
CA LYS A 689 10.06 21.52 54.42
C LYS A 689 9.99 22.81 55.25
N SER A 690 9.02 23.69 54.98
CA SER A 690 8.78 24.93 55.73
C SER A 690 7.69 24.81 56.82
N GLN A 691 6.90 23.74 56.85
CA GLN A 691 5.79 23.55 57.81
C GLN A 691 5.84 22.16 58.44
N ASN A 692 6.40 22.09 59.64
CA ASN A 692 6.77 20.87 60.38
C ASN A 692 5.56 20.19 61.09
N THR A 693 4.41 19.98 60.43
CA THR A 693 3.14 19.66 61.13
C THR A 693 2.20 18.61 60.50
N LEU A 694 2.66 17.73 59.59
CA LEU A 694 1.82 16.64 59.09
C LEU A 694 2.11 15.31 59.79
N ASP A 695 1.06 14.53 60.01
CA ASP A 695 1.12 13.17 60.56
C ASP A 695 1.98 12.27 59.63
N PRO A 696 3.04 11.63 60.15
CA PRO A 696 3.89 10.72 59.39
C PRO A 696 3.13 9.58 58.68
N LEU A 697 2.01 9.11 59.25
CA LEU A 697 1.21 8.03 58.69
C LEU A 697 0.44 8.49 57.45
N GLU A 698 -0.15 9.69 57.47
CA GLU A 698 -0.82 10.27 56.29
C GLU A 698 0.19 10.51 55.17
N THR A 699 1.38 11.00 55.52
CA THR A 699 2.48 11.21 54.57
C THR A 699 2.92 9.89 53.92
N PHE A 700 2.97 8.81 54.69
CA PHE A 700 3.30 7.48 54.18
C PHE A 700 2.21 6.90 53.27
N GLU A 701 0.93 7.01 53.66
CA GLU A 701 -0.22 6.56 52.87
C GLU A 701 -0.33 7.35 51.53
N GLU A 702 -0.07 8.65 51.53
CA GLU A 702 -0.06 9.49 50.31
C GLU A 702 1.08 9.13 49.34
N ASN A 703 2.27 8.82 49.87
CA ASN A 703 3.41 8.38 49.06
C ASN A 703 3.17 7.01 48.43
N LEU A 704 2.54 6.08 49.17
CA LEU A 704 2.14 4.77 48.64
C LEU A 704 1.08 4.89 47.55
N LEU A 705 0.08 5.76 47.74
CA LEU A 705 -0.94 6.01 46.73
C LEU A 705 -0.35 6.64 45.46
N SER A 706 0.60 7.57 45.62
CA SER A 706 1.33 8.18 44.52
C SER A 706 2.16 7.16 43.73
N LEU A 707 2.82 6.23 44.42
CA LEU A 707 3.57 5.15 43.79
C LEU A 707 2.65 4.20 43.03
N LYS A 708 1.49 3.87 43.61
CA LYS A 708 0.47 3.04 42.95
C LYS A 708 -0.03 3.67 41.64
N LEU A 709 -0.42 4.95 41.69
CA LEU A 709 -0.92 5.66 40.50
C LEU A 709 0.16 5.78 39.41
N PHE A 710 1.42 5.97 39.80
CA PHE A 710 2.55 5.98 38.87
C PHE A 710 2.71 4.63 38.14
N ILE A 711 2.51 3.51 38.84
CA ILE A 711 2.60 2.16 38.26
C ILE A 711 1.44 1.90 37.29
N GLU A 712 0.21 2.20 37.70
CA GLU A 712 -1.00 2.02 36.87
C GLU A 712 -0.92 2.85 35.58
N GLU A 713 -0.37 4.06 35.64
CA GLU A 713 -0.18 4.93 34.47
C GLU A 713 0.93 4.40 33.54
N ALA A 714 2.09 3.99 34.09
CA ALA A 714 3.17 3.39 33.31
C ALA A 714 2.73 2.10 32.59
N GLU A 715 1.83 1.34 33.20
CA GLU A 715 1.18 0.18 32.59
C GLU A 715 0.25 0.57 31.45
N SER A 716 -0.63 1.55 31.65
CA SER A 716 -1.57 2.03 30.62
C SER A 716 -0.87 2.58 29.37
N LEU A 717 0.37 3.05 29.54
CA LEU A 717 1.21 3.60 28.47
C LEU A 717 2.19 2.57 27.89
N HIS A 718 2.18 1.32 28.36
CA HIS A 718 3.08 0.23 27.95
C HIS A 718 4.59 0.55 28.12
N VAL A 719 4.96 1.33 29.16
CA VAL A 719 6.35 1.74 29.45
C VAL A 719 6.88 1.25 30.81
N LEU A 720 6.23 0.25 31.40
CA LEU A 720 6.63 -0.40 32.66
C LEU A 720 8.14 -0.74 32.79
N PRO A 721 8.84 -1.26 31.75
CA PRO A 721 10.28 -1.57 31.87
C PRO A 721 11.16 -0.34 32.16
N LEU A 722 10.77 0.85 31.68
CA LEU A 722 11.46 2.11 31.96
C LEU A 722 11.20 2.61 33.39
N ALA A 723 9.99 2.39 33.91
CA ALA A 723 9.68 2.68 35.30
C ALA A 723 10.49 1.80 36.26
N ASP A 724 10.78 0.55 35.87
CA ASP A 724 11.60 -0.38 36.66
C ASP A 724 13.10 0.04 36.68
N ASP A 725 13.66 0.53 35.56
CA ASP A 725 15.01 1.13 35.52
C ASP A 725 15.10 2.44 36.33
N PHE A 726 14.06 3.28 36.28
CA PHE A 726 13.98 4.47 37.13
C PHE A 726 13.95 4.12 38.63
N ALA A 727 13.16 3.11 39.01
CA ALA A 727 13.09 2.61 40.38
C ALA A 727 14.41 1.98 40.84
N CYS A 728 15.16 1.30 39.96
CA CYS A 728 16.50 0.77 40.26
C CYS A 728 17.50 1.85 40.68
N ARG A 729 17.37 3.06 40.10
CA ARG A 729 18.35 4.15 40.25
C ARG A 729 18.02 5.09 41.41
N MET A 730 16.79 5.04 41.93
CA MET A 730 16.32 5.86 43.04
C MET A 730 16.38 5.07 44.36
N PRO A 731 17.19 5.48 45.35
CA PRO A 731 17.17 4.83 46.67
C PRO A 731 15.80 4.96 47.34
N PHE A 732 15.39 3.93 48.11
CA PHE A 732 14.11 3.89 48.85
C PHE A 732 13.82 5.17 49.65
N ASN A 733 14.86 5.79 50.21
CA ASN A 733 14.78 7.04 50.96
C ASN A 733 14.31 8.24 50.13
N ASN A 734 14.43 8.21 48.80
CA ASN A 734 13.91 9.26 47.93
C ASN A 734 12.39 9.20 47.77
N PHE A 735 11.78 8.03 47.97
CA PHE A 735 10.32 7.88 47.94
C PHE A 735 9.66 8.20 49.29
N PHE A 736 10.35 7.91 50.40
CA PHE A 736 9.76 7.95 51.75
C PHE A 736 10.50 8.86 52.74
N GLY A 737 11.51 9.61 52.29
CA GLY A 737 12.33 10.50 53.12
C GLY A 737 13.54 9.81 53.77
N GLU A 738 14.55 10.60 54.14
CA GLU A 738 15.71 10.14 54.91
C GLU A 738 15.44 10.30 56.42
N GLY A 739 15.41 9.18 57.15
CA GLY A 739 15.41 9.14 58.61
C GLY A 739 14.58 7.99 59.20
N ASP A 740 15.11 7.32 60.22
CA ASP A 740 14.43 6.24 60.96
C ASP A 740 13.28 6.75 61.85
N SER A 741 12.99 8.06 61.88
CA SER A 741 12.01 8.67 62.79
C SER A 741 10.57 8.25 62.49
N TRP A 742 10.17 8.22 61.21
CA TRP A 742 8.82 7.76 60.82
C TRP A 742 8.65 6.25 61.07
N VAL A 743 9.72 5.47 60.93
CA VAL A 743 9.73 4.03 61.26
C VAL A 743 9.53 3.82 62.77
N GLN A 744 10.06 4.72 63.61
CA GLN A 744 9.84 4.69 65.06
C GLN A 744 8.44 5.15 65.48
N GLU A 745 7.83 6.13 64.81
CA GLU A 745 6.47 6.57 65.08
C GLU A 745 5.41 5.56 64.62
N LEU A 746 5.58 4.96 63.43
CA LEU A 746 4.74 3.85 62.95
C LEU A 746 4.75 2.63 63.90
N ARG A 747 5.86 2.46 64.65
CA ARG A 747 6.05 1.43 65.67
C ARG A 747 5.08 1.58 66.83
N MET A 748 4.66 2.80 67.17
CA MET A 748 3.86 3.09 68.36
C MET A 748 2.35 3.11 68.09
N GLU A 749 1.88 3.50 66.90
CA GLU A 749 0.47 3.87 66.75
C GLU A 749 -0.45 2.88 66.01
N ARG A 750 -0.01 2.09 65.01
CA ARG A 750 -0.87 1.06 64.32
C ARG A 750 -0.10 0.15 63.31
N PRO A 751 0.73 -0.81 63.76
CA PRO A 751 1.51 -1.68 62.86
C PRO A 751 0.66 -2.49 61.86
N LYS A 752 -0.51 -2.98 62.31
CA LYS A 752 -1.37 -3.85 61.50
C LYS A 752 -1.98 -3.16 60.28
N LYS A 753 -2.27 -1.85 60.35
CA LYS A 753 -2.93 -1.11 59.25
C LYS A 753 -1.95 -0.81 58.11
N VAL A 754 -0.70 -0.48 58.47
CA VAL A 754 0.40 -0.21 57.54
C VAL A 754 0.80 -1.49 56.81
N SER A 755 0.99 -2.59 57.55
CA SER A 755 1.29 -3.90 56.96
C SER A 755 0.20 -4.35 55.99
N LYS A 756 -1.09 -4.22 56.36
CA LYS A 756 -2.21 -4.61 55.49
C LYS A 756 -2.31 -3.79 54.20
N THR A 757 -1.92 -2.51 54.24
CA THR A 757 -1.91 -1.62 53.07
C THR A 757 -0.72 -1.93 52.15
N MET A 758 0.47 -2.13 52.71
CA MET A 758 1.65 -2.56 51.94
C MET A 758 1.45 -3.95 51.33
N LEU A 759 0.79 -4.87 52.03
CA LEU A 759 0.45 -6.20 51.52
C LEU A 759 -0.50 -6.14 50.33
N ARG A 760 -1.51 -5.26 50.35
CA ARG A 760 -2.41 -5.04 49.20
C ARG A 760 -1.68 -4.46 47.99
N VAL A 761 -0.79 -3.49 48.21
CA VAL A 761 0.01 -2.89 47.12
C VAL A 761 1.02 -3.91 46.57
N GLY A 762 1.70 -4.65 47.44
CA GLY A 762 2.62 -5.72 47.05
C GLY A 762 1.94 -6.84 46.26
N SER A 763 0.77 -7.31 46.71
CA SER A 763 -0.01 -8.33 46.00
C SER A 763 -0.47 -7.88 44.61
N ALA A 764 -0.91 -6.63 44.46
CA ALA A 764 -1.27 -6.07 43.16
C ALA A 764 -0.08 -6.03 42.18
N VAL A 765 1.13 -5.68 42.69
CA VAL A 765 2.37 -5.64 41.90
C VAL A 765 2.92 -7.03 41.57
N LEU A 766 2.73 -8.02 42.45
CA LEU A 766 3.27 -9.37 42.33
C LEU A 766 2.47 -10.29 41.40
N SER A 767 1.18 -10.02 41.21
CA SER A 767 0.29 -10.89 40.41
C SER A 767 0.49 -10.80 38.88
N ARG A 768 1.42 -9.97 38.39
CA ARG A 768 1.60 -9.72 36.95
C ARG A 768 3.09 -9.60 36.57
N ASP A 769 3.55 -10.57 35.78
CA ASP A 769 4.81 -10.67 35.03
C ASP A 769 6.05 -9.90 35.57
N GLY A 770 6.81 -10.57 36.44
CA GLY A 770 8.28 -10.59 36.38
C GLY A 770 9.09 -9.34 36.72
N ASN A 771 8.54 -8.29 37.33
CA ASN A 771 9.31 -7.05 37.62
C ASN A 771 10.06 -7.10 38.97
N HIS A 772 11.38 -7.33 38.91
CA HIS A 772 12.21 -7.62 40.07
C HIS A 772 12.72 -6.40 40.86
N ALA A 773 12.73 -5.17 40.32
CA ALA A 773 13.34 -4.03 41.00
C ALA A 773 12.38 -3.23 41.88
N LEU A 774 11.17 -2.97 41.38
CA LEU A 774 10.09 -2.42 42.17
C LEU A 774 9.71 -3.34 43.34
N TYR A 775 9.69 -4.66 43.08
CA TYR A 775 9.57 -5.69 44.11
C TYR A 775 10.67 -5.61 45.16
N ARG A 776 11.95 -5.49 44.74
CA ARG A 776 13.09 -5.31 45.66
C ARG A 776 12.97 -4.06 46.53
N THR A 777 12.42 -2.97 46.00
CA THR A 777 12.20 -1.71 46.72
C THR A 777 11.12 -1.89 47.80
N ILE A 778 10.01 -2.53 47.46
CA ILE A 778 8.92 -2.85 48.41
C ILE A 778 9.41 -3.86 49.47
N LEU A 779 10.10 -4.93 49.06
CA LEU A 779 10.70 -5.93 49.96
C LEU A 779 11.74 -5.34 50.89
N SER A 780 12.56 -4.41 50.42
CA SER A 780 13.55 -3.71 51.26
C SER A 780 12.86 -2.92 52.37
N GLY A 781 11.73 -2.28 52.05
CA GLY A 781 10.83 -1.68 53.04
C GLY A 781 10.27 -2.70 54.03
N PHE A 782 9.77 -3.84 53.54
CA PHE A 782 9.29 -4.96 54.38
C PHE A 782 10.38 -5.50 55.31
N LYS A 783 11.60 -5.72 54.82
CA LYS A 783 12.73 -6.24 55.61
C LYS A 783 13.12 -5.27 56.74
N ARG A 784 13.09 -3.95 56.48
CA ARG A 784 13.38 -2.92 57.49
C ARG A 784 12.30 -2.82 58.57
N LEU A 785 11.03 -2.97 58.19
CA LEU A 785 9.90 -3.04 59.12
C LEU A 785 9.93 -4.35 59.93
N HIS A 786 10.24 -5.48 59.30
CA HIS A 786 10.24 -6.81 59.92
C HIS A 786 11.34 -7.00 60.96
N HIS A 787 12.57 -6.56 60.69
CA HIS A 787 13.69 -6.63 61.64
C HIS A 787 13.41 -5.89 62.97
N ASN A 788 12.37 -5.06 63.01
CA ASN A 788 12.09 -4.16 64.11
C ASN A 788 10.72 -4.38 64.78
N VAL A 789 9.80 -5.22 64.26
CA VAL A 789 8.40 -5.32 64.75
C VAL A 789 7.88 -6.75 65.00
N GLY A 790 8.62 -7.82 64.67
CA GLY A 790 8.25 -9.19 65.08
C GLY A 790 6.92 -9.69 64.48
N LEU A 791 6.75 -9.55 63.16
CA LEU A 791 5.54 -9.93 62.42
C LEU A 791 5.65 -11.36 61.84
N ARG A 792 5.85 -12.37 62.70
CA ARG A 792 6.10 -13.77 62.28
C ARG A 792 4.87 -14.46 61.65
N GLY A 793 3.65 -14.16 62.12
CA GLY A 793 2.42 -14.82 61.66
C GLY A 793 1.95 -14.39 60.27
N ASP A 794 2.03 -13.10 59.97
CA ASP A 794 1.51 -12.54 58.70
C ASP A 794 2.37 -12.91 57.48
N LEU A 795 3.64 -13.28 57.68
CA LEU A 795 4.55 -13.75 56.63
C LEU A 795 4.38 -15.24 56.32
N LEU A 796 3.94 -16.06 57.28
CA LEU A 796 3.61 -17.47 57.05
C LEU A 796 2.33 -17.62 56.23
N GLN A 797 1.33 -16.77 56.47
CA GLN A 797 0.13 -16.66 55.62
C GLN A 797 0.51 -16.32 54.16
N LEU A 798 1.51 -15.45 53.97
CA LEU A 798 2.07 -15.07 52.67
C LEU A 798 2.78 -16.23 51.94
N ARG A 799 3.32 -17.21 52.68
CA ARG A 799 3.92 -18.42 52.11
C ARG A 799 2.86 -19.42 51.63
N GLU A 800 1.73 -19.48 52.31
CA GLU A 800 0.61 -20.38 51.96
C GLU A 800 -0.26 -19.80 50.84
N ASP A 801 -0.45 -18.48 50.81
CA ASP A 801 -1.26 -17.80 49.78
C ASP A 801 -0.53 -17.66 48.42
N PHE A 802 0.78 -17.94 48.35
CA PHE A 802 1.59 -17.83 47.13
C PHE A 802 2.36 -19.11 46.85
N ASP A 803 2.19 -19.67 45.66
CA ASP A 803 2.96 -20.81 45.15
C ASP A 803 4.41 -20.38 44.86
N MET A 804 5.24 -20.37 45.91
CA MET A 804 6.65 -20.00 45.86
C MET A 804 7.49 -20.94 44.97
N GLU A 805 7.01 -22.16 44.72
CA GLU A 805 7.66 -23.14 43.84
C GLU A 805 7.57 -22.71 42.37
N TYR A 806 6.46 -22.07 41.98
CA TYR A 806 6.30 -21.44 40.66
C TYR A 806 7.31 -20.30 40.41
N LEU A 807 7.59 -19.49 41.43
CA LEU A 807 8.51 -18.34 41.33
C LEU A 807 9.99 -18.74 41.28
N ILE A 808 10.38 -19.79 42.01
CA ILE A 808 11.73 -20.38 41.94
C ILE A 808 11.97 -20.92 40.52
N ASN A 809 11.00 -21.66 39.97
CA ASN A 809 11.05 -22.19 38.59
C ASN A 809 11.06 -21.10 37.49
N ALA A 810 10.52 -19.90 37.77
CA ALA A 810 10.58 -18.77 36.85
C ALA A 810 11.96 -18.08 36.85
N CYS A 811 12.63 -18.02 38.01
CA CYS A 811 13.96 -17.42 38.15
C CYS A 811 15.06 -18.26 37.47
N GLU A 812 14.96 -19.59 37.50
CA GLU A 812 15.94 -20.50 36.86
C GLU A 812 16.04 -20.37 35.33
N ARG A 813 15.07 -19.73 34.66
CA ARG A 813 15.02 -19.59 33.19
C ARG A 813 15.82 -18.40 32.63
N THR A 814 16.52 -17.65 33.47
CA THR A 814 17.30 -16.47 33.04
C THR A 814 18.76 -16.56 33.49
N ASP A 815 19.69 -16.39 32.53
CA ASP A 815 21.13 -16.51 32.76
C ASP A 815 21.65 -15.36 33.65
N GLY A 816 21.82 -15.67 34.94
CA GLY A 816 22.27 -14.75 35.98
C GLY A 816 21.66 -15.02 37.37
N ALA A 817 20.56 -15.77 37.43
CA ALA A 817 19.78 -15.99 38.65
C ALA A 817 20.34 -17.08 39.59
N LYS A 818 21.19 -17.99 39.10
CA LYS A 818 21.64 -19.16 39.86
C LYS A 818 22.34 -18.82 41.18
N ALA A 819 23.27 -17.86 41.18
CA ALA A 819 23.95 -17.42 42.40
C ALA A 819 23.02 -16.74 43.42
N GLN A 820 21.85 -16.26 42.97
CA GLN A 820 20.85 -15.58 43.81
C GLN A 820 19.80 -16.56 44.34
N VAL A 821 19.46 -17.60 43.57
CA VAL A 821 18.70 -18.77 44.03
C VAL A 821 19.52 -19.51 45.10
N ASP A 822 20.81 -19.75 44.87
CA ASP A 822 21.71 -20.38 45.85
C ASP A 822 21.80 -19.57 47.17
N ALA A 823 21.77 -18.22 47.09
CA ALA A 823 21.78 -17.35 48.27
C ALA A 823 20.44 -17.34 49.02
N LEU A 824 19.32 -17.51 48.31
CA LEU A 824 17.98 -17.62 48.89
C LEU A 824 17.80 -18.99 49.57
N ASP A 825 18.23 -20.07 48.91
CA ASP A 825 18.25 -21.42 49.48
C ASP A 825 19.16 -21.50 50.70
N THR A 826 20.35 -20.87 50.66
CA THR A 826 21.24 -20.80 51.82
C THR A 826 20.57 -20.07 52.98
N TRP A 827 19.83 -18.97 52.71
CA TRP A 827 19.09 -18.23 53.74
C TRP A 827 17.91 -19.05 54.31
N MET A 828 17.24 -19.85 53.48
CA MET A 828 16.14 -20.75 53.89
C MET A 828 16.64 -21.95 54.70
N GLN A 829 17.79 -22.53 54.35
CA GLN A 829 18.43 -23.57 55.15
C GLN A 829 18.90 -23.04 56.52
N ASP A 830 19.37 -21.79 56.58
CA ASP A 830 19.69 -21.10 57.83
C ASP A 830 18.45 -20.79 58.68
N PHE A 831 17.28 -20.63 58.04
CA PHE A 831 15.98 -20.42 58.66
C PHE A 831 15.46 -21.71 59.30
N ASP A 832 15.50 -22.84 58.58
CA ASP A 832 15.06 -24.15 59.08
C ASP A 832 16.01 -24.75 60.14
N ALA A 833 17.33 -24.49 60.02
CA ALA A 833 18.32 -24.94 61.01
C ALA A 833 18.17 -24.22 62.36
N LYS A 834 17.71 -22.96 62.36
CA LYS A 834 17.45 -22.18 63.59
C LYS A 834 16.12 -22.53 64.24
N ASP A 835 15.11 -22.96 63.47
CA ASP A 835 13.84 -23.48 64.00
C ASP A 835 14.03 -24.88 64.61
N SER A 836 14.87 -25.73 63.98
CA SER A 836 15.22 -27.07 64.50
C SER A 836 16.01 -27.01 65.82
N ALA A 837 16.84 -25.99 66.02
CA ALA A 837 17.57 -25.76 67.26
C ALA A 837 16.69 -25.18 68.39
N PHE A 838 15.55 -24.58 68.05
CA PHE A 838 14.61 -24.01 69.02
C PHE A 838 13.62 -25.05 69.56
N PHE A 839 13.33 -26.12 68.79
CA PHE A 839 12.41 -27.19 69.18
C PHE A 839 13.07 -28.43 69.84
N ALA A 840 14.41 -28.48 69.95
CA ALA A 840 15.12 -29.55 70.69
C ALA A 840 15.03 -29.44 72.23
N GLY A 841 14.16 -28.58 72.76
CA GLY A 841 14.04 -28.30 74.18
C GLY A 841 12.62 -28.03 74.65
N SER A 842 11.65 -28.89 74.32
CA SER A 842 10.43 -29.07 75.11
C SER A 842 9.73 -30.37 74.72
N SER A 843 9.75 -31.30 75.67
CA SER A 843 9.13 -32.62 75.62
C SER A 843 7.68 -32.59 76.12
N MET A 844 6.89 -33.55 75.62
CA MET A 844 5.63 -34.08 76.20
C MET A 844 4.40 -33.17 76.12
N PHE A 845 3.44 -33.51 75.25
CA PHE A 845 2.24 -34.26 75.65
C PHE A 845 1.52 -34.82 74.42
N GLU A 846 0.92 -35.99 74.63
CA GLU A 846 0.26 -36.91 73.71
C GLU A 846 -1.18 -36.49 73.31
N GLU A 847 -1.61 -37.14 72.23
CA GLU A 847 -2.93 -37.78 72.00
C GLU A 847 -4.18 -37.00 71.55
N ASP A 848 -4.75 -37.58 70.48
CA ASP A 848 -6.15 -37.87 70.19
C ASP A 848 -7.05 -36.85 69.47
N ALA A 849 -7.65 -37.38 68.39
CA ALA A 849 -9.10 -37.47 68.14
C ALA A 849 -9.50 -37.16 66.69
N ASP A 850 -10.07 -38.20 66.09
CA ASP A 850 -10.78 -38.29 64.82
C ASP A 850 -12.09 -37.47 64.77
N ASP A 851 -12.67 -37.51 63.57
CA ASP A 851 -14.10 -37.54 63.24
C ASP A 851 -14.84 -36.27 62.75
N GLU A 852 -15.32 -36.44 61.51
CA GLU A 852 -16.70 -36.24 61.01
C GLU A 852 -17.39 -34.86 61.13
N LEU A 853 -17.85 -34.30 59.99
CA LEU A 853 -19.23 -34.46 59.47
C LEU A 853 -19.57 -33.47 58.33
N GLU A 854 -20.06 -34.07 57.24
CA GLU A 854 -21.19 -33.74 56.37
C GLU A 854 -21.63 -32.29 56.04
N ALA A 855 -21.66 -32.04 54.72
CA ALA A 855 -22.80 -31.68 53.84
C ALA A 855 -23.84 -30.63 54.29
N VAL A 856 -24.16 -29.69 53.39
CA VAL A 856 -25.51 -29.49 52.79
C VAL A 856 -25.38 -28.73 51.45
N ASP A 857 -26.16 -29.20 50.48
CA ASP A 857 -26.46 -28.71 49.14
C ASP A 857 -26.88 -27.22 49.01
N ASP A 858 -26.60 -26.64 47.82
CA ASP A 858 -27.67 -26.14 46.93
C ASP A 858 -27.11 -25.80 45.52
N ALA A 859 -27.31 -26.76 44.62
CA ALA A 859 -28.08 -26.64 43.38
C ALA A 859 -28.06 -25.32 42.55
N GLU A 860 -27.56 -25.51 41.32
CA GLU A 860 -28.26 -25.26 40.03
C GLU A 860 -27.82 -24.09 39.09
N LEU A 861 -27.17 -24.54 38.00
CA LEU A 861 -27.53 -24.40 36.57
C LEU A 861 -27.05 -23.19 35.72
N LEU A 862 -26.15 -23.44 34.75
CA LEU A 862 -26.46 -23.68 33.31
C LEU A 862 -25.20 -23.77 32.42
N PHE A 863 -25.06 -24.93 31.74
CA PHE A 863 -24.35 -25.34 30.51
C PHE A 863 -22.99 -24.71 30.10
N GLY A 864 -21.97 -25.45 29.64
CA GLY A 864 -21.92 -26.84 29.17
C GLY A 864 -21.21 -26.91 27.80
N THR A 865 -19.92 -27.24 27.81
CA THR A 865 -19.12 -27.65 26.64
C THR A 865 -18.72 -29.12 26.84
N GLY A 866 -19.18 -30.02 25.95
CA GLY A 866 -18.56 -31.34 25.74
C GLY A 866 -17.69 -31.26 24.48
N GLY A 867 -16.46 -31.79 24.43
CA GLY A 867 -16.10 -33.22 24.56
C GLY A 867 -15.81 -33.73 23.14
N GLU A 868 -14.78 -34.51 22.79
CA GLU A 868 -13.90 -35.41 23.54
C GLU A 868 -12.56 -35.55 22.79
N VAL A 869 -11.54 -35.98 23.55
CA VAL A 869 -10.24 -36.46 23.10
C VAL A 869 -10.23 -37.96 23.36
N ASP A 870 -9.74 -38.76 22.41
CA ASP A 870 -9.36 -40.16 22.67
C ASP A 870 -7.84 -40.31 22.66
N ALA A 871 -7.36 -40.95 23.71
CA ALA A 871 -5.97 -41.18 24.06
C ALA A 871 -5.45 -42.52 23.50
N MET A 872 -4.11 -42.70 23.46
CA MET A 872 -3.46 -43.90 24.02
C MET A 872 -1.93 -43.73 24.10
N GLN A 873 -1.38 -44.14 25.25
CA GLN A 873 0.02 -44.09 25.71
C GLN A 873 0.84 -45.35 25.35
N GLU A 874 2.17 -45.18 25.38
CA GLU A 874 3.26 -46.06 25.91
C GLU A 874 3.50 -47.44 25.23
N GLU A 875 4.72 -48.00 25.05
CA GLU A 875 5.96 -47.96 25.84
C GLU A 875 7.20 -48.57 25.08
N ASN A 876 8.40 -48.03 25.36
CA ASN A 876 9.75 -48.64 25.53
C ASN A 876 10.47 -49.60 24.52
N ILE A 877 11.72 -49.26 24.11
CA ILE A 877 13.02 -49.93 24.45
C ILE A 877 14.23 -49.45 23.56
N THR A 878 15.22 -48.87 24.25
CA THR A 878 16.69 -48.65 24.09
C THR A 878 17.54 -48.86 22.81
N LYS A 879 18.40 -47.84 22.57
CA LYS A 879 19.86 -47.79 22.21
C LYS A 879 20.42 -48.63 21.02
N LYS A 880 20.87 -47.94 19.96
CA LYS A 880 22.28 -47.99 19.42
C LYS A 880 22.53 -47.07 18.21
N SER A 881 23.76 -46.57 18.13
CA SER A 881 24.53 -46.08 16.96
C SER A 881 24.46 -44.59 16.55
N LYS A 882 25.43 -43.84 17.08
CA LYS A 882 26.42 -43.00 16.39
C LYS A 882 26.13 -42.58 14.93
N GLY A 883 26.01 -41.26 14.75
CA GLY A 883 26.98 -40.44 13.98
C GLY A 883 27.20 -40.78 12.51
N GLY A 884 26.61 -39.97 11.63
CA GLY A 884 27.11 -39.82 10.25
C GLY A 884 26.08 -39.28 9.27
N PHE A 885 25.87 -37.97 9.22
CA PHE A 885 25.20 -37.38 8.03
C PHE A 885 25.64 -35.95 7.66
N THR A 886 26.30 -35.21 8.54
CA THR A 886 26.63 -33.79 8.31
C THR A 886 27.94 -33.52 7.53
N LYS A 887 28.69 -34.55 7.11
CA LYS A 887 29.96 -34.37 6.36
C LYS A 887 29.85 -34.63 4.85
N LYS A 888 28.78 -35.28 4.37
CA LYS A 888 28.61 -35.65 2.95
C LYS A 888 27.98 -34.52 2.12
N VAL A 889 27.09 -33.72 2.71
CA VAL A 889 26.44 -32.59 2.03
C VAL A 889 27.39 -31.40 1.85
N LYS A 890 28.28 -31.13 2.81
CA LYS A 890 29.27 -30.04 2.73
C LYS A 890 30.37 -30.26 1.68
N ARG A 891 30.61 -31.51 1.25
CA ARG A 891 31.64 -31.86 0.25
C ARG A 891 31.10 -31.92 -1.20
N MET A 892 29.78 -31.98 -1.37
CA MET A 892 29.12 -31.93 -2.67
C MET A 892 28.94 -30.49 -3.16
N LEU A 893 28.58 -29.56 -2.27
CA LEU A 893 28.38 -28.14 -2.62
C LEU A 893 29.68 -27.40 -2.97
N SER A 894 30.84 -27.77 -2.40
CA SER A 894 32.12 -27.15 -2.76
C SER A 894 32.67 -27.59 -4.13
N LYS A 895 32.19 -28.69 -4.72
CA LYS A 895 32.69 -29.19 -6.02
C LYS A 895 31.92 -28.64 -7.24
N GLU A 896 30.73 -28.07 -7.04
CA GLU A 896 29.98 -27.41 -8.12
C GLU A 896 30.30 -25.92 -8.25
N ILE A 897 30.60 -25.24 -7.13
CA ILE A 897 30.93 -23.80 -7.15
C ILE A 897 32.28 -23.54 -7.85
N GLU A 898 33.17 -24.54 -7.93
CA GLU A 898 34.46 -24.43 -8.63
C GLU A 898 34.36 -24.63 -10.16
N LYS A 899 33.21 -25.12 -10.67
CA LYS A 899 33.00 -25.37 -12.11
C LYS A 899 32.36 -24.20 -12.87
N LEU A 900 31.88 -23.16 -12.18
CA LEU A 900 31.15 -22.04 -12.80
C LEU A 900 31.91 -20.70 -12.84
N SER A 901 33.21 -20.68 -12.52
CA SER A 901 34.02 -19.47 -12.71
C SER A 901 34.48 -19.32 -14.16
N PRO A 902 34.13 -18.22 -14.87
CA PRO A 902 34.60 -17.98 -16.23
C PRO A 902 36.10 -17.64 -16.22
N LYS A 903 36.86 -18.33 -17.08
CA LYS A 903 38.28 -18.07 -17.32
C LYS A 903 38.46 -16.69 -17.93
N THR A 904 39.02 -15.75 -17.17
CA THR A 904 39.53 -14.47 -17.68
C THR A 904 40.83 -14.71 -18.46
N THR A 905 40.80 -14.51 -19.78
CA THR A 905 41.99 -14.33 -20.62
C THR A 905 42.49 -12.88 -20.53
N PRO A 906 43.81 -12.63 -20.51
CA PRO A 906 44.34 -11.27 -20.47
C PRO A 906 44.28 -10.66 -21.86
N HIS A 907 43.35 -9.74 -22.09
CA HIS A 907 43.38 -8.89 -23.28
C HIS A 907 44.36 -7.72 -23.06
N SER A 908 45.37 -7.70 -23.91
CA SER A 908 46.30 -6.61 -24.11
C SER A 908 45.56 -5.31 -24.45
N SER A 909 45.96 -4.23 -23.77
CA SER A 909 45.45 -2.88 -23.96
C SER A 909 45.83 -2.33 -25.35
N PRO A 910 44.89 -1.79 -26.15
CA PRO A 910 45.26 -0.98 -27.29
C PRO A 910 45.63 0.42 -26.81
N LYS A 911 46.89 0.81 -27.02
CA LYS A 911 47.34 2.20 -26.94
C LYS A 911 46.61 3.03 -28.00
N LEU A 912 45.69 3.89 -27.58
CA LEU A 912 45.12 4.94 -28.41
C LEU A 912 46.01 6.19 -28.32
N SER A 913 46.70 6.49 -29.41
CA SER A 913 47.35 7.78 -29.64
C SER A 913 46.32 8.82 -30.13
N PRO A 914 46.47 10.10 -29.79
CA PRO A 914 45.54 11.14 -30.22
C PRO A 914 45.80 11.48 -31.70
N LYS A 915 44.82 11.26 -32.57
CA LYS A 915 44.80 11.85 -33.91
C LYS A 915 44.07 13.21 -33.87
N PRO A 916 44.56 14.21 -34.61
CA PRO A 916 44.06 15.59 -34.52
C PRO A 916 42.71 15.74 -35.22
N VAL A 917 41.84 16.53 -34.61
CA VAL A 917 40.53 16.92 -35.15
C VAL A 917 40.74 17.75 -36.44
N LYS A 918 40.18 17.26 -37.55
CA LYS A 918 40.07 18.00 -38.80
C LYS A 918 39.07 19.14 -38.63
N LYS A 919 39.50 20.36 -38.99
CA LYS A 919 38.65 21.53 -39.21
C LYS A 919 37.55 21.20 -40.24
N MET A 920 36.29 21.47 -39.89
CA MET A 920 35.18 21.59 -40.83
C MET A 920 34.99 23.06 -41.26
N PRO A 921 34.43 23.30 -42.45
CA PRO A 921 34.52 24.57 -43.16
C PRO A 921 33.48 25.59 -42.67
N THR A 922 33.91 26.85 -42.65
CA THR A 922 33.07 28.04 -42.50
C THR A 922 32.22 28.23 -43.75
N SER A 923 30.89 28.09 -43.63
CA SER A 923 29.95 28.60 -44.63
C SER A 923 29.62 30.06 -44.34
N ASN A 924 29.97 30.93 -45.29
CA ASN A 924 29.49 32.29 -45.37
C ASN A 924 28.00 32.28 -45.76
N GLY A 925 27.17 32.96 -44.97
CA GLY A 925 25.77 33.18 -45.27
C GLY A 925 25.31 34.50 -44.65
N SER A 926 25.48 35.58 -45.40
CA SER A 926 24.97 36.91 -45.11
C SER A 926 23.43 36.93 -45.16
N GLY A 927 22.80 37.28 -44.04
CA GLY A 927 21.36 37.53 -43.97
C GLY A 927 21.06 38.54 -42.87
N SER A 928 20.98 39.81 -43.26
CA SER A 928 20.66 40.95 -42.42
C SER A 928 19.22 40.92 -41.93
N GLY A 929 19.01 40.93 -40.61
CA GLY A 929 17.71 41.19 -39.98
C GLY A 929 17.93 41.82 -38.60
N ALA A 930 17.58 43.09 -38.47
CA ALA A 930 17.79 43.90 -37.28
C ALA A 930 16.89 43.49 -36.12
N VAL A 931 17.46 43.40 -34.91
CA VAL A 931 16.74 43.32 -33.63
C VAL A 931 17.39 44.30 -32.64
N PRO A 932 16.63 45.02 -31.79
CA PRO A 932 17.11 46.18 -31.05
C PRO A 932 18.04 45.83 -29.88
N LYS A 933 19.06 46.65 -29.70
CA LYS A 933 19.95 46.66 -28.53
C LYS A 933 19.22 47.17 -27.30
N GLY A 934 19.35 46.45 -26.18
CA GLY A 934 19.24 47.07 -24.86
C GLY A 934 18.89 46.11 -23.74
N LEU A 935 19.89 45.45 -23.13
CA LEU A 935 20.02 45.29 -21.68
C LEU A 935 21.35 44.55 -21.39
N ARG A 936 22.24 45.23 -20.66
CA ARG A 936 23.54 44.72 -20.24
C ARG A 936 23.33 43.79 -19.05
N LEU A 937 23.65 42.52 -19.22
CA LEU A 937 23.75 41.53 -18.14
C LEU A 937 25.17 41.61 -17.54
N ALA A 938 25.40 42.55 -16.64
CA ALA A 938 26.70 42.68 -15.96
C ALA A 938 26.61 42.95 -14.43
N ASP A 939 25.42 43.04 -13.84
CA ASP A 939 25.27 43.38 -12.42
C ASP A 939 24.59 42.29 -11.56
N ALA A 940 24.55 41.02 -12.00
CA ALA A 940 23.84 39.94 -11.29
C ALA A 940 24.71 38.71 -10.95
N VAL A 941 26.00 38.90 -10.64
CA VAL A 941 26.93 37.79 -10.30
C VAL A 941 27.53 37.90 -8.89
N ASN A 942 27.10 38.84 -8.04
CA ASN A 942 27.70 39.02 -6.71
C ASN A 942 26.81 38.71 -5.49
N GLU A 943 25.67 38.04 -5.63
CA GLU A 943 24.87 37.59 -4.48
C GLU A 943 24.33 36.17 -4.64
N VAL A 944 25.23 35.18 -4.69
CA VAL A 944 24.93 33.82 -4.19
C VAL A 944 26.22 33.21 -3.62
N GLU A 945 26.70 33.78 -2.51
CA GLU A 945 27.45 33.06 -1.49
C GLU A 945 26.73 33.28 -0.15
N CYS A 946 25.86 32.33 0.21
CA CYS A 946 25.47 31.94 1.58
C CYS A 946 24.61 30.67 1.51
#